data_AF-A0A510K4W8-F1
#
_entry.id   AF-A0A510K4W8-F1
#
_cell.length_a   1.000
_cell.length_b   1.000
_cell.length_c   1.000
_cell.angle_alpha   90.00
_cell.angle_beta   90.00
_cell.angle_gamma   90.00
#
_symmetry.space_group_name_H-M   'P 1'
#
loop_
_entity.id
_entity.type
_entity.pdbx_description
1 polymer ?
#
loop_
_entity_poly.entity_id
_entity_poly.type
_entity_poly.pdbx_seq_one_letter_code
_entity_poly.pdbx_strand_id
1 'polypeptide(L)'
;MSIVKTYKRKLPFLFLAIGILISCISYIVSNMEIKIFTNDINVEAENEILKGTRIYQDIYIPKNLKKYGIIFATYARKNTGKIRVKIVQGSIEKEELIDMSKLKDNDVRYLNLNYKAFKKGIARLIIEGVDGTSGNAVTVYKSEDISLGKMVVNNQNTGKGILQKMEYREANSMTKVQIVLTIFVFFLLIYIDKLIEEKKDKKLYFVTVILMYLLLTIKAPTITVFTEPFAEIVTNYFVNATTMKTINALFSTDAGYLSLYSRLITLIVIKGFRMSPQISVILMQNFAILLMLFINSLFILNNYKKYGNIFFRFTVSLILGSFSIFPFFETHVFVDLPYFNLVAIILISLLDFESLSKKKFILLMISVPILCFSKSYFLVFFPISILIFIVFWKKISKRQKIYLFVLALSALIQIIYMHFYKAYWGGLSPDTNSISFIGKVNNVFYSIVQNLIYLFYPNITPSTNTLSINLMFLIISILGVIVAIYYLYKYKNKESVILIIFIMIILSSALLNTVSKIWSNKVNWENMIGINEDRHSFFILISMLFFGILLIYNYLKKEENEIRRNRKYTLAGLLLFTRFLIFDNPLLPNLKESYSDWNIYSKFYNEKEYLIPLEPSLWYTSKNIDIHYIGYERSYPYRTDEKIVVKKIYLNPYVVKQIHEINFESPIYLTHLYLTRLRADNFNKLKIRGYDSNGNVVVELNQLNDKSRKNIGFRNYKKVKISKVEVFTEDSQEAYVFPEILYGTTLK
;
A
#
# COMPACT_ATOMS: atom_id res chain seq x y z
N MET A 1 -3.46 8.41 48.90
CA MET A 1 -4.65 7.75 48.29
C MET A 1 -5.18 8.48 47.02
N SER A 2 -5.10 9.82 46.91
CA SER A 2 -5.54 10.56 45.69
C SER A 2 -4.62 10.33 44.48
N ILE A 3 -3.30 10.31 44.70
CA ILE A 3 -2.28 10.08 43.65
C ILE A 3 -2.51 8.73 42.94
N VAL A 4 -2.74 7.65 43.71
CA VAL A 4 -3.02 6.30 43.18
C VAL A 4 -4.32 6.24 42.36
N LYS A 5 -5.34 7.04 42.73
CA LYS A 5 -6.61 7.17 41.96
C LYS A 5 -6.38 7.87 40.61
N THR A 6 -5.51 8.87 40.57
CA THR A 6 -5.13 9.59 39.34
C THR A 6 -4.35 8.67 38.38
N TYR A 7 -3.38 7.91 38.88
CA TYR A 7 -2.60 6.96 38.05
C TYR A 7 -3.45 5.81 37.47
N LYS A 8 -4.39 5.24 38.25
CA LYS A 8 -5.29 4.18 37.74
C LYS A 8 -6.21 4.65 36.61
N ARG A 9 -6.52 5.96 36.53
CA ARG A 9 -7.33 6.54 35.45
C ARG A 9 -6.52 6.83 34.19
N LYS A 10 -5.20 7.01 34.31
CA LYS A 10 -4.26 7.32 33.20
C LYS A 10 -3.66 6.10 32.50
N LEU A 11 -3.65 4.93 33.14
CA LEU A 11 -3.00 3.74 32.60
C LEU A 11 -3.53 3.31 31.21
N PRO A 12 -4.86 3.31 30.91
CA PRO A 12 -5.36 2.94 29.59
C PRO A 12 -4.88 3.88 28.47
N PHE A 13 -4.84 5.19 28.74
CA PHE A 13 -4.36 6.17 27.76
C PHE A 13 -2.84 6.06 27.57
N LEU A 14 -2.09 5.87 28.66
CA LEU A 14 -0.64 5.67 28.59
C LEU A 14 -0.28 4.44 27.74
N PHE A 15 -1.00 3.32 27.91
CA PHE A 15 -0.83 2.13 27.08
C PHE A 15 -1.05 2.44 25.59
N LEU A 16 -2.13 3.17 25.27
CA LEU A 16 -2.44 3.59 23.91
C LEU A 16 -1.35 4.51 23.34
N ALA A 17 -0.90 5.50 24.11
CA ALA A 17 0.12 6.46 23.69
C ALA A 17 1.47 5.77 23.42
N ILE A 18 1.91 4.88 24.32
CA ILE A 18 3.14 4.09 24.14
C ILE A 18 3.03 3.22 22.89
N GLY A 19 1.90 2.54 22.70
CA GLY A 19 1.68 1.71 21.50
C GLY A 19 1.81 2.51 20.21
N ILE A 20 1.18 3.68 20.12
CA ILE A 20 1.30 4.58 18.96
C ILE A 20 2.75 5.01 18.72
N LEU A 21 3.48 5.39 19.76
CA LEU A 21 4.87 5.84 19.64
C LEU A 21 5.80 4.71 19.21
N ILE A 22 5.64 3.50 19.75
CA ILE A 22 6.39 2.31 19.33
C ILE A 22 6.14 2.02 17.85
N SER A 23 4.88 2.07 17.41
CA SER A 23 4.52 1.91 15.99
C SER A 23 5.19 2.98 15.12
N CYS A 24 5.17 4.26 15.50
CA CYS A 24 5.85 5.32 14.74
C CYS A 24 7.37 5.05 14.62
N ILE A 25 8.00 4.66 15.73
CA ILE A 25 9.44 4.36 15.77
C ILE A 25 9.77 3.14 14.91
N SER A 26 8.94 2.09 14.89
CA SER A 26 9.19 0.90 14.05
C SER A 26 9.21 1.25 12.57
N TYR A 27 8.32 2.13 12.08
CA TYR A 27 8.36 2.59 10.69
C TYR A 27 9.61 3.42 10.38
N ILE A 28 10.06 4.28 11.30
CA ILE A 28 11.30 5.05 11.12
C ILE A 28 12.49 4.11 11.05
N VAL A 29 12.60 3.15 11.97
CA VAL A 29 13.70 2.17 12.00
C VAL A 29 13.71 1.34 10.72
N SER A 30 12.55 0.83 10.29
CA SER A 30 12.44 0.05 9.06
C SER A 30 12.87 0.85 7.83
N ASN A 31 12.53 2.13 7.74
CA ASN A 31 12.90 3.00 6.61
C ASN A 31 14.37 3.47 6.66
N MET A 32 15.00 3.47 7.83
CA MET A 32 16.43 3.79 7.98
C MET A 32 17.34 2.59 7.68
N GLU A 33 16.86 1.35 7.85
CA GLU A 33 17.65 0.15 7.62
C GLU A 33 17.62 -0.25 6.15
N ILE A 34 18.77 -0.12 5.49
CA ILE A 34 18.93 -0.47 4.08
C ILE A 34 19.68 -1.80 4.01
N LYS A 35 19.13 -2.72 3.23
CA LYS A 35 19.71 -4.03 2.95
C LYS A 35 19.94 -4.14 1.46
N ILE A 36 21.19 -4.33 1.06
CA ILE A 36 21.60 -4.48 -0.34
C ILE A 36 22.17 -5.88 -0.52
N PHE A 37 21.83 -6.49 -1.65
CA PHE A 37 22.26 -7.82 -2.04
C PHE A 37 22.65 -7.78 -3.51
N THR A 38 23.65 -8.57 -3.90
CA THR A 38 23.85 -8.95 -5.30
C THR A 38 22.69 -9.85 -5.73
N ASN A 39 22.09 -9.61 -6.89
CA ASN A 39 21.03 -10.49 -7.40
C ASN A 39 21.60 -11.85 -7.82
N ASP A 40 20.79 -12.90 -7.69
CA ASP A 40 21.13 -14.26 -8.12
C ASP A 40 20.90 -14.41 -9.64
N ILE A 41 21.80 -13.81 -10.43
CA ILE A 41 21.77 -13.86 -11.90
C ILE A 41 22.92 -14.74 -12.39
N ASN A 42 22.57 -15.88 -13.01
CA ASN A 42 23.48 -16.87 -13.61
C ASN A 42 24.70 -17.16 -12.71
N VAL A 43 24.37 -17.53 -11.47
CA VAL A 43 25.35 -17.71 -10.41
C VAL A 43 26.15 -18.97 -10.62
N GLU A 44 27.47 -18.83 -10.50
CA GLU A 44 28.44 -19.90 -10.62
C GLU A 44 29.41 -19.85 -9.44
N ALA A 45 29.91 -21.01 -9.04
CA ALA A 45 31.01 -21.08 -8.09
C ALA A 45 32.34 -20.72 -8.79
N GLU A 46 33.19 -19.94 -8.13
CA GLU A 46 34.57 -19.74 -8.57
C GLU A 46 35.44 -20.95 -8.20
N ASN A 47 36.71 -20.97 -8.62
CA ASN A 47 37.65 -21.99 -8.17
C ASN A 47 37.92 -21.92 -6.66
N GLU A 48 38.37 -23.03 -6.09
CA GLU A 48 38.73 -23.14 -4.68
C GLU A 48 39.78 -22.08 -4.26
N ILE A 49 39.58 -21.49 -3.08
CA ILE A 49 40.47 -20.48 -2.52
C ILE A 49 41.65 -21.18 -1.82
N LEU A 50 42.64 -21.56 -2.64
CA LEU A 50 43.89 -22.18 -2.21
C LEU A 50 44.92 -21.15 -1.75
N LYS A 51 46.02 -21.63 -1.13
CA LYS A 51 47.16 -20.78 -0.77
C LYS A 51 47.67 -20.02 -2.00
N GLY A 52 47.76 -18.69 -1.88
CA GLY A 52 48.20 -17.80 -2.96
C GLY A 52 47.06 -17.30 -3.87
N THR A 53 45.85 -17.84 -3.77
CA THR A 53 44.67 -17.28 -4.44
C THR A 53 44.36 -15.90 -3.86
N ARG A 54 44.18 -14.91 -4.74
CA ARG A 54 43.80 -13.54 -4.38
C ARG A 54 42.60 -13.11 -5.21
N ILE A 55 41.48 -12.88 -4.54
CA ILE A 55 40.25 -12.35 -5.13
C ILE A 55 40.08 -10.91 -4.62
N TYR A 56 39.74 -9.97 -5.48
CA TYR A 56 39.38 -8.62 -5.05
C TYR A 56 38.24 -8.03 -5.86
N GLN A 57 37.50 -7.11 -5.24
CA GLN A 57 36.43 -6.36 -5.86
C GLN A 57 36.40 -4.95 -5.28
N ASP A 58 36.30 -3.94 -6.15
CA ASP A 58 36.03 -2.58 -5.70
C ASP A 58 34.56 -2.49 -5.26
N ILE A 59 34.34 -2.01 -4.04
CA ILE A 59 33.05 -1.92 -3.37
C ILE A 59 32.79 -0.50 -2.90
N TYR A 60 31.52 -0.15 -2.71
CA TYR A 60 31.14 1.13 -2.12
C TYR A 60 30.77 0.94 -0.64
N ILE A 61 31.47 1.65 0.24
CA ILE A 61 31.16 1.69 1.67
C ILE A 61 30.19 2.85 1.94
N PRO A 62 28.95 2.57 2.39
CA PRO A 62 28.00 3.60 2.77
C PRO A 62 28.34 4.18 4.16
N LYS A 63 27.70 5.29 4.50
CA LYS A 63 27.79 5.84 5.86
C LYS A 63 27.09 4.90 6.85
N ASN A 64 27.68 4.65 8.01
CA ASN A 64 27.13 3.79 9.07
C ASN A 64 26.86 2.33 8.63
N LEU A 65 27.82 1.71 7.95
CA LEU A 65 27.82 0.28 7.67
C LEU A 65 27.73 -0.52 8.99
N LYS A 66 26.74 -1.42 9.07
CA LYS A 66 26.54 -2.30 10.24
C LYS A 66 27.13 -3.68 10.01
N LYS A 67 26.87 -4.26 8.84
CA LYS A 67 27.26 -5.61 8.48
C LYS A 67 27.62 -5.66 7.01
N TYR A 68 28.67 -6.39 6.70
CA TYR A 68 29.05 -6.74 5.35
C TYR A 68 29.31 -8.25 5.33
N GLY A 69 28.73 -8.95 4.37
CA GLY A 69 28.79 -10.40 4.31
C GLY A 69 28.98 -10.92 2.89
N ILE A 70 29.58 -12.09 2.82
CA ILE A 70 29.94 -12.79 1.58
C ILE A 70 29.33 -14.19 1.66
N ILE A 71 28.84 -14.70 0.53
CA ILE A 71 28.33 -16.07 0.43
C ILE A 71 29.46 -16.97 -0.06
N PHE A 72 29.77 -18.00 0.72
CA PHE A 72 30.75 -19.01 0.38
C PHE A 72 30.05 -20.31 -0.01
N ALA A 73 30.58 -21.02 -1.00
CA ALA A 73 30.23 -22.40 -1.26
C ALA A 73 31.22 -23.31 -0.55
N THR A 74 30.69 -24.20 0.29
CA THR A 74 31.45 -25.27 0.94
C THR A 74 31.31 -26.60 0.19
N TYR A 75 30.35 -26.73 -0.72
CA TYR A 75 29.96 -27.96 -1.44
C TYR A 75 29.45 -29.06 -0.49
N ALA A 76 28.80 -28.67 0.61
CA ALA A 76 28.36 -29.55 1.69
C ALA A 76 29.43 -30.54 2.22
N ARG A 77 30.73 -30.23 2.10
CA ARG A 77 31.85 -31.04 2.61
C ARG A 77 32.50 -30.42 3.85
N LYS A 78 33.35 -31.20 4.52
CA LYS A 78 34.19 -30.71 5.63
C LYS A 78 35.38 -29.92 5.05
N ASN A 79 35.37 -28.60 5.21
CA ASN A 79 36.46 -27.77 4.74
C ASN A 79 37.58 -27.59 5.77
N THR A 80 38.80 -27.44 5.29
CA THR A 80 40.01 -27.22 6.10
C THR A 80 40.84 -26.08 5.56
N GLY A 81 41.49 -25.34 6.47
CA GLY A 81 42.31 -24.17 6.15
C GLY A 81 41.65 -22.84 6.54
N LYS A 82 42.31 -21.75 6.17
CA LYS A 82 41.96 -20.38 6.53
C LYS A 82 41.97 -19.47 5.30
N ILE A 83 41.03 -18.53 5.29
CA ILE A 83 41.00 -17.39 4.37
C ILE A 83 41.21 -16.09 5.14
N ARG A 84 41.96 -15.16 4.57
CA ARG A 84 42.06 -13.80 5.07
C ARG A 84 41.14 -12.91 4.24
N VAL A 85 40.21 -12.24 4.88
CA VAL A 85 39.33 -11.26 4.22
C VAL A 85 39.66 -9.88 4.76
N LYS A 86 39.92 -8.91 3.88
CA LYS A 86 40.24 -7.53 4.25
C LYS A 86 39.47 -6.52 3.41
N ILE A 87 39.19 -5.37 4.03
CA ILE A 87 38.66 -4.19 3.35
C ILE A 87 39.71 -3.08 3.47
N VAL A 88 40.11 -2.53 2.32
CA VAL A 88 41.13 -1.46 2.22
C VAL A 88 40.49 -0.20 1.66
N GLN A 89 40.66 0.93 2.36
CA GLN A 89 40.19 2.25 1.92
C GLN A 89 41.26 3.31 2.22
N GLY A 90 41.97 3.76 1.18
CA GLY A 90 43.12 4.65 1.36
C GLY A 90 44.18 3.98 2.25
N SER A 91 44.55 4.63 3.35
CA SER A 91 45.48 4.09 4.35
C SER A 91 44.84 3.18 5.40
N ILE A 92 43.52 2.98 5.36
CA ILE A 92 42.79 2.19 6.35
C ILE A 92 42.63 0.76 5.86
N GLU A 93 43.18 -0.18 6.62
CA GLU A 93 43.05 -1.62 6.39
C GLU A 93 42.47 -2.29 7.63
N LYS A 94 41.43 -3.12 7.42
CA LYS A 94 40.86 -4.00 8.45
C LYS A 94 40.71 -5.39 7.86
N GLU A 95 41.17 -6.39 8.61
CA GLU A 95 41.18 -7.78 8.19
C GLU A 95 40.57 -8.71 9.24
N GLU A 96 40.10 -9.86 8.78
CA GLU A 96 39.66 -11.00 9.57
C GLU A 96 40.25 -12.27 8.98
N LEU A 97 40.79 -13.13 9.84
CA LEU A 97 41.22 -14.47 9.48
C LEU A 97 40.09 -15.46 9.80
N ILE A 98 39.50 -16.05 8.78
CA ILE A 98 38.33 -16.93 8.88
C ILE A 98 38.77 -18.38 8.72
N ASP A 99 38.40 -19.21 9.69
CA ASP A 99 38.52 -20.66 9.63
C ASP A 99 37.42 -21.24 8.73
N MET A 100 37.82 -21.93 7.66
CA MET A 100 36.90 -22.47 6.65
C MET A 100 35.96 -23.54 7.22
N SER A 101 36.38 -24.26 8.27
CA SER A 101 35.57 -25.33 8.89
C SER A 101 34.30 -24.81 9.58
N LYS A 102 34.23 -23.51 9.85
CA LYS A 102 33.10 -22.84 10.51
C LYS A 102 32.11 -22.22 9.52
N LEU A 103 32.40 -22.27 8.22
CA LEU A 103 31.52 -21.76 7.19
C LEU A 103 30.38 -22.76 6.95
N LYS A 104 29.18 -22.23 6.68
CA LYS A 104 28.02 -23.03 6.29
C LYS A 104 27.83 -22.89 4.78
N ASP A 105 27.43 -23.99 4.15
CA ASP A 105 27.14 -24.01 2.72
C ASP A 105 26.04 -23.01 2.36
N ASN A 106 26.30 -22.17 1.36
CA ASN A 106 25.33 -21.23 0.78
C ASN A 106 24.71 -20.24 1.78
N ASP A 107 25.38 -20.02 2.92
CA ASP A 107 24.96 -19.05 3.94
C ASP A 107 25.81 -17.79 3.90
N VAL A 108 25.25 -16.68 4.37
CA VAL A 108 25.93 -15.39 4.42
C VAL A 108 26.89 -15.37 5.62
N ARG A 109 28.20 -15.32 5.35
CA ARG A 109 29.20 -15.05 6.38
C ARG A 109 29.42 -13.54 6.51
N TYR A 110 28.89 -12.95 7.58
CA TYR A 110 29.20 -11.56 7.93
C TYR A 110 30.59 -11.41 8.53
N LEU A 111 31.37 -10.44 8.05
CA LEU A 111 32.73 -10.20 8.54
C LEU A 111 32.71 -9.49 9.90
N ASN A 112 33.64 -9.85 10.77
CA ASN A 112 33.88 -9.21 12.06
C ASN A 112 34.96 -8.12 11.95
N LEU A 113 34.61 -7.02 11.28
CA LEU A 113 35.51 -5.88 11.08
C LEU A 113 34.99 -4.65 11.83
N ASN A 114 35.90 -3.77 12.28
CA ASN A 114 35.52 -2.48 12.83
C ASN A 114 35.12 -1.50 11.71
N TYR A 115 33.85 -1.55 11.29
CA TYR A 115 33.34 -0.74 10.20
C TYR A 115 33.34 0.77 10.46
N LYS A 116 33.41 1.22 11.73
CA LYS A 116 33.48 2.64 12.09
C LYS A 116 34.76 3.32 11.60
N ALA A 117 35.80 2.55 11.28
CA ALA A 117 37.04 3.06 10.73
C ALA A 117 36.88 3.57 9.29
N PHE A 118 35.94 3.02 8.52
CA PHE A 118 35.77 3.38 7.12
C PHE A 118 34.92 4.64 6.95
N LYS A 119 35.27 5.44 5.94
CA LYS A 119 34.49 6.60 5.48
C LYS A 119 33.57 6.19 4.33
N LYS A 120 32.55 7.01 4.08
CA LYS A 120 31.68 6.84 2.90
C LYS A 120 32.52 7.00 1.62
N GLY A 121 32.50 6.01 0.73
CA GLY A 121 33.25 6.05 -0.53
C GLY A 121 33.67 4.68 -1.04
N ILE A 122 34.47 4.67 -2.11
CA ILE A 122 35.02 3.45 -2.70
C ILE A 122 36.03 2.83 -1.72
N ALA A 123 36.02 1.51 -1.62
CA ALA A 123 36.98 0.67 -0.91
C ALA A 123 37.23 -0.59 -1.74
N ARG A 124 38.22 -1.40 -1.36
CA ARG A 124 38.52 -2.67 -2.00
C ARG A 124 38.33 -3.82 -1.03
N LEU A 125 37.45 -4.74 -1.37
CA LEU A 125 37.37 -6.05 -0.74
C LEU A 125 38.48 -6.94 -1.30
N ILE A 126 39.21 -7.64 -0.44
CA ILE A 126 40.24 -8.60 -0.84
C ILE A 126 40.06 -9.87 -0.01
N ILE A 127 40.04 -11.02 -0.68
CA ILE A 127 39.97 -12.36 -0.10
C ILE A 127 41.23 -13.13 -0.54
N GLU A 128 42.02 -13.57 0.43
CA GLU A 128 43.29 -14.27 0.20
C GLU A 128 43.24 -15.67 0.83
N GLY A 129 43.65 -16.69 0.08
CA GLY A 129 43.83 -18.03 0.62
C GLY A 129 45.16 -18.15 1.36
N VAL A 130 45.12 -18.66 2.60
CA VAL A 130 46.31 -18.77 3.46
C VAL A 130 46.92 -20.18 3.41
N ASP A 131 46.11 -21.20 3.67
CA ASP A 131 46.55 -22.60 3.79
C ASP A 131 45.46 -23.60 3.36
N GLY A 132 44.57 -23.19 2.45
CA GLY A 132 43.53 -24.06 1.87
C GLY A 132 44.12 -25.19 1.01
N THR A 133 43.56 -26.40 1.17
CA THR A 133 43.96 -27.61 0.43
C THR A 133 42.95 -27.98 -0.65
N SER A 134 43.43 -28.37 -1.83
CA SER A 134 42.58 -28.80 -2.96
C SER A 134 41.61 -29.90 -2.53
N GLY A 135 40.35 -29.80 -2.94
CA GLY A 135 39.30 -30.75 -2.59
C GLY A 135 38.67 -30.54 -1.20
N ASN A 136 39.23 -29.66 -0.37
CA ASN A 136 38.70 -29.30 0.96
C ASN A 136 38.65 -27.77 1.21
N ALA A 137 39.05 -26.92 0.27
CA ALA A 137 38.95 -25.47 0.42
C ALA A 137 37.53 -24.95 0.08
N VAL A 138 37.20 -23.71 0.47
CA VAL A 138 35.93 -23.07 0.09
C VAL A 138 36.08 -22.25 -1.18
N THR A 139 34.96 -21.83 -1.75
CA THR A 139 34.91 -20.88 -2.86
C THR A 139 33.90 -19.76 -2.60
N VAL A 140 33.92 -18.72 -3.43
CA VAL A 140 32.91 -17.67 -3.50
C VAL A 140 32.06 -17.84 -4.75
N TYR A 141 30.83 -17.36 -4.67
CA TYR A 141 29.96 -17.28 -5.84
C TYR A 141 30.20 -16.00 -6.63
N LYS A 142 30.12 -16.11 -7.96
CA LYS A 142 30.11 -15.01 -8.91
C LYS A 142 28.76 -14.93 -9.63
N SER A 143 28.24 -13.73 -9.80
CA SER A 143 27.00 -13.42 -10.52
C SER A 143 27.26 -12.47 -11.68
N GLU A 144 26.45 -12.53 -12.72
CA GLU A 144 26.46 -11.48 -13.75
C GLU A 144 25.94 -10.13 -13.24
N ASP A 145 25.35 -10.04 -12.04
CA ASP A 145 25.04 -8.74 -11.42
C ASP A 145 26.33 -8.03 -10.96
N ILE A 146 26.86 -7.19 -11.85
CA ILE A 146 28.06 -6.37 -11.61
C ILE A 146 27.77 -5.03 -10.94
N SER A 147 26.52 -4.75 -10.57
CA SER A 147 26.14 -3.42 -10.13
C SER A 147 26.72 -3.04 -8.76
N LEU A 148 27.33 -3.99 -8.03
CA LEU A 148 28.11 -3.74 -6.80
C LEU A 148 29.63 -3.89 -6.98
N GLY A 149 30.10 -3.96 -8.21
CA GLY A 149 31.50 -4.12 -8.56
C GLY A 149 31.78 -5.40 -9.34
N LYS A 150 32.95 -5.44 -9.99
CA LYS A 150 33.45 -6.59 -10.74
C LYS A 150 34.53 -7.32 -9.92
N MET A 151 34.44 -8.64 -9.88
CA MET A 151 35.37 -9.54 -9.24
C MET A 151 36.59 -9.76 -10.12
N VAL A 152 37.77 -9.67 -9.52
CA VAL A 152 39.06 -9.98 -10.13
C VAL A 152 39.71 -11.10 -9.34
N VAL A 153 40.18 -12.14 -10.04
CA VAL A 153 40.85 -13.30 -9.44
C VAL A 153 42.26 -13.36 -10.01
N ASN A 154 43.27 -13.34 -9.14
CA ASN A 154 44.70 -13.38 -9.54
C ASN A 154 45.04 -12.37 -10.66
N ASN A 155 44.53 -11.14 -10.53
CA ASN A 155 44.64 -10.04 -11.51
C ASN A 155 43.91 -10.26 -12.85
N GLN A 156 43.10 -11.29 -13.00
CA GLN A 156 42.24 -11.53 -14.16
C GLN A 156 40.79 -11.12 -13.85
N ASN A 157 40.25 -10.20 -14.65
CA ASN A 157 38.87 -9.74 -14.50
C ASN A 157 37.90 -10.83 -14.96
N THR A 158 36.95 -11.19 -14.11
CA THR A 158 35.97 -12.25 -14.42
C THR A 158 34.73 -11.74 -15.15
N GLY A 159 34.54 -10.42 -15.22
CA GLY A 159 33.31 -9.82 -15.76
C GLY A 159 32.07 -10.02 -14.88
N LYS A 160 32.18 -10.69 -13.74
CA LYS A 160 31.09 -11.03 -12.80
C LYS A 160 31.33 -10.39 -11.44
N GLY A 161 30.29 -10.19 -10.62
CA GLY A 161 30.37 -9.65 -9.26
C GLY A 161 30.28 -10.74 -8.19
N ILE A 162 30.86 -10.49 -7.01
CA ILE A 162 30.76 -11.39 -5.84
C ILE A 162 29.32 -11.36 -5.29
N LEU A 163 28.80 -12.52 -4.90
CA LEU A 163 27.57 -12.58 -4.09
C LEU A 163 27.83 -12.06 -2.68
N GLN A 164 27.34 -10.86 -2.43
CA GLN A 164 27.55 -10.15 -1.18
C GLN A 164 26.26 -9.55 -0.66
N LYS A 165 26.26 -9.30 0.65
CA LYS A 165 25.17 -8.65 1.37
C LYS A 165 25.71 -7.53 2.24
N MET A 166 25.02 -6.41 2.23
CA MET A 166 25.37 -5.25 3.04
C MET A 166 24.14 -4.74 3.79
N GLU A 167 24.32 -4.41 5.07
CA GLU A 167 23.30 -3.76 5.89
C GLU A 167 23.87 -2.47 6.49
N TYR A 168 23.19 -1.34 6.30
CA TYR A 168 23.61 -0.04 6.83
C TYR A 168 22.41 0.82 7.24
N ARG A 169 22.69 1.94 7.90
CA ARG A 169 21.66 2.90 8.33
C ARG A 169 21.83 4.25 7.66
N GLU A 170 20.77 4.75 7.03
CA GLU A 170 20.75 6.07 6.42
C GLU A 170 19.47 6.83 6.79
N ALA A 171 19.62 8.08 7.21
CA ALA A 171 18.51 9.00 7.47
C ALA A 171 18.32 9.93 6.25
N ASN A 172 17.47 9.50 5.31
CA ASN A 172 17.05 10.29 4.14
C ASN A 172 16.06 11.42 4.53
N SER A 173 15.62 12.21 3.54
CA SER A 173 14.65 13.30 3.74
C SER A 173 13.34 12.81 4.37
N MET A 174 12.81 11.68 3.89
CA MET A 174 11.57 11.06 4.39
C MET A 174 11.68 10.68 5.88
N THR A 175 12.73 9.97 6.28
CA THR A 175 12.93 9.57 7.69
C THR A 175 13.13 10.76 8.62
N LYS A 176 13.79 11.83 8.16
CA LYS A 176 13.87 13.09 8.94
C LYS A 176 12.50 13.70 9.18
N VAL A 177 11.63 13.72 8.17
CA VAL A 177 10.24 14.18 8.33
C VAL A 177 9.50 13.29 9.33
N GLN A 178 9.61 11.96 9.22
CA GLN A 178 8.96 11.03 10.15
C GLN A 178 9.40 11.26 11.62
N ILE A 179 10.68 11.54 11.87
CA ILE A 179 11.20 11.85 13.22
C ILE A 179 10.53 13.12 13.77
N VAL A 180 10.51 14.21 12.99
CA VAL A 180 9.88 15.48 13.39
C VAL A 180 8.39 15.29 13.69
N LEU A 181 7.68 14.57 12.81
CA LEU A 181 6.25 14.29 13.01
C LEU A 181 6.02 13.42 14.25
N THR A 182 6.90 12.47 14.56
CA THR A 182 6.78 11.62 15.77
C THR A 182 6.94 12.43 17.06
N ILE A 183 7.85 13.40 17.07
CA ILE A 183 7.99 14.34 18.20
C ILE A 183 6.69 15.16 18.36
N PHE A 184 6.11 15.62 17.25
CA PHE A 184 4.85 16.34 17.30
C PHE A 184 3.68 15.46 17.78
N VAL A 185 3.62 14.19 17.36
CA VAL A 185 2.67 13.19 17.85
C VAL A 185 2.78 13.00 19.37
N PHE A 186 4.00 12.95 19.92
CA PHE A 186 4.21 12.84 21.37
C PHE A 186 3.53 13.99 22.14
N PHE A 187 3.78 15.25 21.75
CA PHE A 187 3.14 16.40 22.38
C PHE A 187 1.62 16.42 22.15
N LEU A 188 1.17 16.00 20.98
CA LEU A 188 -0.25 15.92 20.64
C LEU A 188 -0.98 14.89 21.52
N LEU A 189 -0.36 13.74 21.81
CA LEU A 189 -0.93 12.73 22.70
C LEU A 189 -1.08 13.24 24.13
N ILE A 190 -0.12 14.02 24.64
CA ILE A 190 -0.25 14.68 25.96
C ILE A 190 -1.45 15.65 25.96
N TYR A 191 -1.60 16.44 24.90
CA TYR A 191 -2.73 17.35 24.78
C TYR A 191 -4.07 16.62 24.65
N ILE A 192 -4.11 15.50 23.94
CA ILE A 192 -5.29 14.64 23.82
C ILE A 192 -5.71 14.06 25.17
N ASP A 193 -4.76 13.57 25.99
CA ASP A 193 -5.05 13.07 27.35
C ASP A 193 -5.81 14.13 28.16
N LYS A 194 -5.29 15.36 28.15
CA LYS A 194 -5.93 16.51 28.80
C LYS A 194 -7.34 16.78 28.27
N LEU A 195 -7.57 16.73 26.96
CA LEU A 195 -8.89 16.96 26.37
C LEU A 195 -9.89 15.84 26.72
N ILE A 196 -9.42 14.60 26.82
CA ILE A 196 -10.21 13.44 27.27
C ILE A 196 -10.62 13.63 28.74
N GLU A 197 -9.70 14.06 29.60
CA GLU A 197 -9.97 14.35 31.01
C GLU A 197 -11.00 15.48 31.19
N GLU A 198 -10.83 16.57 30.43
CA GLU A 198 -11.71 17.74 30.42
C GLU A 198 -13.03 17.50 29.67
N LYS A 199 -13.22 16.32 29.04
CA LYS A 199 -14.39 15.96 28.22
C LYS A 199 -14.70 16.97 27.10
N LYS A 200 -13.68 17.61 26.52
CA LYS A 200 -13.80 18.62 25.44
C LYS A 200 -13.91 17.96 24.06
N ASP A 201 -15.01 17.28 23.81
CA ASP A 201 -15.28 16.47 22.60
C ASP A 201 -15.05 17.22 21.27
N LYS A 202 -15.53 18.46 21.12
CA LYS A 202 -15.36 19.24 19.88
C LYS A 202 -13.90 19.54 19.57
N LYS A 203 -13.09 19.86 20.58
CA LYS A 203 -11.64 20.08 20.37
C LYS A 203 -10.94 18.76 20.10
N LEU A 204 -11.30 17.72 20.84
CA LEU A 204 -10.77 16.37 20.65
C LEU A 204 -11.04 15.85 19.23
N TYR A 205 -12.22 16.12 18.67
CA TYR A 205 -12.57 15.81 17.28
C TYR A 205 -11.53 16.35 16.29
N PHE A 206 -11.26 17.66 16.30
CA PHE A 206 -10.28 18.29 15.39
C PHE A 206 -8.86 17.81 15.66
N VAL A 207 -8.46 17.70 16.92
CA VAL A 207 -7.12 17.24 17.30
C VAL A 207 -6.89 15.78 16.89
N THR A 208 -7.94 14.94 16.91
CA THR A 208 -7.87 13.55 16.45
C THR A 208 -7.67 13.47 14.94
N VAL A 209 -8.28 14.37 14.15
CA VAL A 209 -8.01 14.48 12.71
C VAL A 209 -6.53 14.77 12.46
N ILE A 210 -5.95 15.72 13.20
CA ILE A 210 -4.52 16.05 13.10
C ILE A 210 -3.67 14.83 13.47
N LEU A 211 -3.98 14.16 14.58
CA LEU A 211 -3.25 12.95 14.99
C LEU A 211 -3.28 11.89 13.89
N MET A 212 -4.47 11.55 13.37
CA MET A 212 -4.60 10.52 12.35
C MET A 212 -3.85 10.88 11.06
N TYR A 213 -3.88 12.16 10.64
CA TYR A 213 -3.14 12.61 9.46
C TYR A 213 -1.63 12.42 9.64
N LEU A 214 -1.09 12.81 10.81
CA LEU A 214 0.33 12.61 11.13
C LEU A 214 0.71 11.14 11.14
N LEU A 215 -0.14 10.27 11.71
CA LEU A 215 0.08 8.83 11.72
C LEU A 215 0.11 8.26 10.29
N LEU A 216 -0.84 8.64 9.44
CA LEU A 216 -0.84 8.23 8.04
C LEU A 216 0.43 8.72 7.31
N THR A 217 0.87 9.95 7.53
CA THR A 217 2.11 10.47 6.92
C THR A 217 3.36 9.75 7.41
N ILE A 218 3.42 9.37 8.69
CA ILE A 218 4.55 8.59 9.23
C ILE A 218 4.57 7.19 8.62
N LYS A 219 3.43 6.50 8.58
CA LYS A 219 3.31 5.12 8.11
C LYS A 219 3.44 4.98 6.60
N ALA A 220 2.85 5.92 5.87
CA ALA A 220 2.68 5.87 4.42
C ALA A 220 2.77 7.27 3.79
N PRO A 221 3.98 7.85 3.70
CA PRO A 221 4.15 9.18 3.13
C PRO A 221 3.75 9.27 1.66
N THR A 222 3.81 8.16 0.91
CA THR A 222 3.48 8.07 -0.52
C THR A 222 2.01 8.30 -0.86
N ILE A 223 1.12 8.32 0.15
CA ILE A 223 -0.30 8.69 -0.02
C ILE A 223 -0.63 10.05 0.61
N THR A 224 0.34 10.75 1.20
CA THR A 224 0.14 12.06 1.86
C THR A 224 1.10 13.11 1.32
N VAL A 225 2.23 13.37 1.97
CA VAL A 225 3.13 14.49 1.64
C VAL A 225 4.00 14.19 0.41
N PHE A 226 4.32 12.91 0.17
CA PHE A 226 5.13 12.45 -0.96
C PHE A 226 4.25 11.70 -1.96
N THR A 227 3.05 12.23 -2.27
CA THR A 227 2.05 11.54 -3.09
C THR A 227 2.62 11.04 -4.41
N GLU A 228 2.54 9.72 -4.63
CA GLU A 228 2.69 9.12 -5.96
C GLU A 228 1.29 8.78 -6.49
N PRO A 229 0.97 9.14 -7.75
CA PRO A 229 -0.35 8.94 -8.33
C PRO A 229 -0.64 7.46 -8.48
N PHE A 230 -1.75 7.02 -7.89
CA PHE A 230 -2.22 5.64 -7.93
C PHE A 230 -3.46 5.51 -8.81
N ALA A 231 -3.35 4.65 -9.81
CA ALA A 231 -4.36 4.20 -10.74
C ALA A 231 -5.15 5.36 -11.37
N GLU A 232 -6.48 5.35 -11.21
CA GLU A 232 -7.41 6.24 -11.88
C GLU A 232 -7.32 7.70 -11.42
N ILE A 233 -6.61 8.01 -10.32
CA ILE A 233 -6.43 9.40 -9.86
C ILE A 233 -5.93 10.29 -11.00
N VAL A 234 -4.99 9.78 -11.81
CA VAL A 234 -4.52 10.47 -13.01
C VAL A 234 -5.29 10.03 -14.24
N THR A 235 -5.36 8.72 -14.52
CA THR A 235 -5.84 8.22 -15.83
C THR A 235 -7.33 8.47 -16.09
N ASN A 236 -8.13 8.72 -15.05
CA ASN A 236 -9.55 9.01 -15.16
C ASN A 236 -9.90 10.38 -14.55
N TYR A 237 -9.60 10.59 -13.26
CA TYR A 237 -10.06 11.75 -12.52
C TYR A 237 -9.39 13.04 -13.02
N PHE A 238 -8.07 13.11 -12.93
CA PHE A 238 -7.29 14.27 -13.35
C PHE A 238 -7.43 14.56 -14.85
N VAL A 239 -7.30 13.54 -15.70
CA VAL A 239 -7.40 13.70 -17.16
C VAL A 239 -8.78 14.20 -17.58
N ASN A 240 -9.87 13.63 -17.07
CA ASN A 240 -11.21 14.12 -17.46
C ASN A 240 -11.45 15.55 -16.97
N ALA A 241 -10.99 15.89 -15.77
CA ALA A 241 -11.16 17.24 -15.22
C ALA A 241 -10.35 18.30 -15.97
N THR A 242 -9.21 17.94 -16.55
CA THR A 242 -8.39 18.86 -17.34
C THR A 242 -8.87 18.98 -18.79
N THR A 243 -9.32 17.87 -19.39
CA THR A 243 -9.65 17.81 -20.84
C THR A 243 -11.13 18.08 -21.15
N MET A 244 -12.06 17.71 -20.28
CA MET A 244 -13.50 17.86 -20.55
C MET A 244 -14.08 19.17 -20.00
N LYS A 245 -15.28 19.53 -20.49
CA LYS A 245 -16.13 20.57 -19.87
C LYS A 245 -16.52 20.14 -18.46
N THR A 246 -16.64 21.09 -17.53
CA THR A 246 -16.90 20.83 -16.09
C THR A 246 -18.09 19.90 -15.85
N ILE A 247 -19.22 20.12 -16.54
CA ILE A 247 -20.42 19.30 -16.37
C ILE A 247 -20.22 17.86 -16.86
N ASN A 248 -19.51 17.68 -17.98
CA ASN A 248 -19.19 16.35 -18.52
C ASN A 248 -18.23 15.60 -17.60
N ALA A 249 -17.21 16.30 -17.09
CA ALA A 249 -16.28 15.73 -16.11
C ALA A 249 -17.00 15.32 -14.81
N LEU A 250 -17.95 16.12 -14.33
CA LEU A 250 -18.71 15.84 -13.10
C LEU A 250 -19.51 14.55 -13.17
N PHE A 251 -20.13 14.27 -14.33
CA PHE A 251 -20.96 13.08 -14.56
C PHE A 251 -20.25 11.96 -15.32
N SER A 252 -18.93 12.04 -15.47
CA SER A 252 -18.13 10.99 -16.13
C SER A 252 -18.02 9.74 -15.26
N THR A 253 -18.15 8.58 -15.92
CA THR A 253 -18.22 7.27 -15.27
C THR A 253 -16.86 6.80 -14.74
N ASP A 254 -16.89 5.93 -13.74
CA ASP A 254 -15.73 5.17 -13.25
C ASP A 254 -16.16 3.71 -13.10
N ALA A 255 -15.55 2.80 -13.87
CA ALA A 255 -15.98 1.39 -13.97
C ALA A 255 -17.51 1.21 -14.14
N GLY A 256 -18.16 2.10 -14.89
CA GLY A 256 -19.60 2.06 -15.16
C GLY A 256 -20.51 2.64 -14.07
N TYR A 257 -19.99 3.11 -12.92
CA TYR A 257 -20.77 3.76 -11.87
C TYR A 257 -20.50 5.27 -11.79
N LEU A 258 -21.43 6.03 -11.21
CA LEU A 258 -21.25 7.47 -10.99
C LEU A 258 -20.40 7.71 -9.74
N SER A 259 -19.24 8.32 -9.91
CA SER A 259 -18.25 8.61 -8.85
C SER A 259 -18.27 10.09 -8.39
N LEU A 260 -19.46 10.67 -8.26
CA LEU A 260 -19.69 12.10 -7.99
C LEU A 260 -18.84 12.64 -6.82
N TYR A 261 -18.72 11.89 -5.72
CA TYR A 261 -17.90 12.29 -4.56
C TYR A 261 -16.46 12.65 -4.95
N SER A 262 -15.77 11.74 -5.65
CA SER A 262 -14.39 11.94 -6.10
C SER A 262 -14.30 12.98 -7.22
N ARG A 263 -15.32 13.07 -8.09
CA ARG A 263 -15.39 14.09 -9.15
C ARG A 263 -15.50 15.50 -8.58
N LEU A 264 -16.30 15.70 -7.54
CA LEU A 264 -16.41 17.00 -6.87
C LEU A 264 -15.06 17.44 -6.28
N ILE A 265 -14.37 16.55 -5.56
CA ILE A 265 -13.03 16.83 -5.02
C ILE A 265 -12.07 17.22 -6.15
N THR A 266 -12.05 16.41 -7.21
CA THR A 266 -11.19 16.64 -8.38
C THR A 266 -11.46 18.02 -9.01
N LEU A 267 -12.72 18.36 -9.26
CA LEU A 267 -13.08 19.62 -9.91
C LEU A 267 -12.79 20.84 -9.04
N ILE A 268 -13.00 20.75 -7.73
CA ILE A 268 -12.62 21.81 -6.79
C ILE A 268 -11.12 22.07 -6.89
N VAL A 269 -10.30 21.03 -6.90
CA VAL A 269 -8.84 21.18 -6.98
C VAL A 269 -8.41 21.70 -8.34
N ILE A 270 -8.85 21.06 -9.42
CA ILE A 270 -8.38 21.35 -10.79
C ILE A 270 -8.94 22.66 -11.33
N LYS A 271 -10.26 22.85 -11.29
CA LYS A 271 -10.91 24.04 -11.86
C LYS A 271 -10.99 25.19 -10.87
N GLY A 272 -11.06 24.89 -9.57
CA GLY A 272 -11.10 25.89 -8.50
C GLY A 272 -9.72 26.44 -8.15
N PHE A 273 -8.77 25.60 -7.72
CA PHE A 273 -7.42 26.08 -7.33
C PHE A 273 -6.48 26.31 -8.51
N ARG A 274 -6.66 25.61 -9.64
CA ARG A 274 -5.88 25.79 -10.88
C ARG A 274 -4.35 25.70 -10.68
N MET A 275 -3.92 24.75 -9.86
CA MET A 275 -2.51 24.53 -9.54
C MET A 275 -1.80 23.72 -10.64
N SER A 276 -0.48 23.60 -10.56
CA SER A 276 0.30 22.70 -11.44
C SER A 276 -0.17 21.25 -11.34
N PRO A 277 0.09 20.39 -12.35
CA PRO A 277 -0.25 18.96 -12.29
C PRO A 277 0.30 18.26 -11.04
N GLN A 278 1.53 18.60 -10.65
CA GLN A 278 2.17 18.11 -9.44
C GLN A 278 1.32 18.38 -8.18
N ILE A 279 1.07 19.66 -7.91
CA ILE A 279 0.37 20.10 -6.70
C ILE A 279 -1.08 19.64 -6.72
N SER A 280 -1.72 19.64 -7.89
CA SER A 280 -3.11 19.23 -8.04
C SER A 280 -3.36 17.79 -7.59
N VAL A 281 -2.53 16.84 -8.01
CA VAL A 281 -2.67 15.43 -7.59
C VAL A 281 -2.43 15.28 -6.09
N ILE A 282 -1.41 15.96 -5.54
CA ILE A 282 -1.15 15.99 -4.10
C ILE A 282 -2.37 16.52 -3.34
N LEU A 283 -2.95 17.63 -3.80
CA LEU A 283 -4.14 18.23 -3.17
C LEU A 283 -5.37 17.33 -3.29
N MET A 284 -5.61 16.68 -4.43
CA MET A 284 -6.71 15.73 -4.62
C MET A 284 -6.65 14.60 -3.59
N GLN A 285 -5.49 13.94 -3.50
CA GLN A 285 -5.25 12.85 -2.56
C GLN A 285 -5.42 13.31 -1.10
N ASN A 286 -4.77 14.42 -0.72
CA ASN A 286 -4.81 14.90 0.67
C ASN A 286 -6.19 15.44 1.08
N PHE A 287 -6.93 16.07 0.16
CA PHE A 287 -8.29 16.53 0.45
C PHE A 287 -9.23 15.34 0.71
N ALA A 288 -9.11 14.27 -0.09
CA ALA A 288 -9.86 13.04 0.13
C ALA A 288 -9.50 12.38 1.47
N ILE A 289 -8.20 12.29 1.81
CA ILE A 289 -7.76 11.79 3.13
C ILE A 289 -8.36 12.63 4.25
N LEU A 290 -8.24 13.95 4.19
CA LEU A 290 -8.75 14.83 5.24
C LEU A 290 -10.27 14.66 5.43
N LEU A 291 -11.05 14.58 4.35
CA LEU A 291 -12.48 14.32 4.43
C LEU A 291 -12.78 12.97 5.11
N MET A 292 -12.05 11.92 4.73
CA MET A 292 -12.15 10.60 5.39
C MET A 292 -11.84 10.71 6.90
N LEU A 293 -10.78 11.41 7.28
CA LEU A 293 -10.39 11.59 8.68
C LEU A 293 -11.44 12.41 9.46
N PHE A 294 -12.02 13.43 8.84
CA PHE A 294 -13.13 14.18 9.42
C PHE A 294 -14.35 13.30 9.63
N ILE A 295 -14.67 12.40 8.69
CA ILE A 295 -15.77 11.42 8.84
C ILE A 295 -15.50 10.47 10.01
N ASN A 296 -14.31 9.84 10.04
CA ASN A 296 -13.96 8.82 11.03
C ASN A 296 -13.89 9.39 12.47
N SER A 297 -13.49 10.65 12.62
CA SER A 297 -13.43 11.32 13.93
C SER A 297 -14.80 11.74 14.47
N LEU A 298 -15.88 11.80 13.66
CA LEU A 298 -17.21 12.26 14.10
C LEU A 298 -17.73 11.48 15.30
N PHE A 299 -17.37 10.20 15.43
CA PHE A 299 -17.81 9.34 16.53
C PHE A 299 -17.39 9.83 17.93
N ILE A 300 -16.39 10.72 18.02
CA ILE A 300 -15.96 11.35 19.27
C ILE A 300 -17.00 12.35 19.81
N LEU A 301 -17.78 12.99 18.94
CA LEU A 301 -18.72 14.05 19.31
C LEU A 301 -19.80 13.55 20.26
N ASN A 302 -20.27 14.43 21.15
CA ASN A 302 -21.24 14.10 22.20
C ASN A 302 -22.57 13.52 21.67
N ASN A 303 -22.91 13.73 20.41
CA ASN A 303 -24.03 13.06 19.73
C ASN A 303 -23.95 11.53 19.81
N TYR A 304 -22.74 10.97 19.96
CA TYR A 304 -22.49 9.53 20.03
C TYR A 304 -22.16 9.03 21.45
N LYS A 305 -22.30 9.86 22.49
CA LYS A 305 -21.91 9.52 23.87
C LYS A 305 -22.58 8.27 24.44
N LYS A 306 -23.75 7.88 23.90
CA LYS A 306 -24.47 6.67 24.32
C LYS A 306 -23.78 5.38 23.90
N TYR A 307 -22.93 5.41 22.87
CA TYR A 307 -22.26 4.23 22.32
C TYR A 307 -20.92 3.90 22.99
N GLY A 308 -20.50 4.70 23.97
CA GLY A 308 -19.30 4.44 24.76
C GLY A 308 -18.71 5.69 25.39
N ASN A 309 -17.79 5.48 26.33
CA ASN A 309 -17.05 6.59 26.93
C ASN A 309 -16.14 7.28 25.89
N ILE A 310 -15.66 8.49 26.22
CA ILE A 310 -14.86 9.30 25.28
C ILE A 310 -13.57 8.60 24.82
N PHE A 311 -12.93 7.80 25.70
CA PHE A 311 -11.75 7.01 25.37
C PHE A 311 -12.06 5.95 24.31
N PHE A 312 -13.11 5.15 24.51
CA PHE A 312 -13.54 4.13 23.55
C PHE A 312 -13.85 4.73 22.18
N ARG A 313 -14.59 5.85 22.16
CA ARG A 313 -14.96 6.53 20.91
C ARG A 313 -13.74 7.11 20.19
N PHE A 314 -12.80 7.69 20.93
CA PHE A 314 -11.51 8.12 20.41
C PHE A 314 -10.71 6.95 19.81
N THR A 315 -10.61 5.83 20.52
CA THR A 315 -9.90 4.63 20.04
C THR A 315 -10.53 4.05 18.77
N VAL A 316 -11.86 3.95 18.70
CA VAL A 316 -12.55 3.51 17.48
C VAL A 316 -12.29 4.45 16.31
N SER A 317 -12.34 5.76 16.53
CA SER A 317 -12.01 6.75 15.49
C SER A 317 -10.58 6.60 14.98
N LEU A 318 -9.60 6.38 15.87
CA LEU A 318 -8.21 6.12 15.48
C LEU A 318 -8.09 4.86 14.61
N ILE A 319 -8.73 3.77 15.01
CA ILE A 319 -8.70 2.50 14.26
C ILE A 319 -9.26 2.69 12.85
N LEU A 320 -10.41 3.35 12.74
CA LEU A 320 -11.06 3.59 11.45
C LEU A 320 -10.23 4.48 10.53
N GLY A 321 -9.48 5.46 11.05
CA GLY A 321 -8.80 6.45 10.22
C GLY A 321 -7.29 6.31 10.06
N SER A 322 -6.59 5.52 10.87
CA SER A 322 -5.12 5.51 10.90
C SER A 322 -4.44 4.15 11.01
N PHE A 323 -5.21 3.08 11.22
CA PHE A 323 -4.70 1.71 11.27
C PHE A 323 -5.17 0.93 10.04
N SER A 324 -4.35 -0.01 9.59
CA SER A 324 -4.69 -0.87 8.46
C SER A 324 -5.75 -1.90 8.86
N ILE A 325 -7.03 -1.53 8.72
CA ILE A 325 -8.10 -2.52 8.59
C ILE A 325 -7.91 -3.30 7.29
N PHE A 326 -7.33 -2.65 6.28
CA PHE A 326 -6.88 -3.21 5.02
C PHE A 326 -5.50 -2.65 4.70
N PRO A 327 -4.76 -3.28 3.78
CA PRO A 327 -3.64 -2.63 3.10
C PRO A 327 -4.02 -1.23 2.62
N PHE A 328 -3.12 -0.25 2.77
CA PHE A 328 -3.43 1.14 2.44
C PHE A 328 -3.60 1.35 0.93
N PHE A 329 -2.92 0.57 0.09
CA PHE A 329 -3.11 0.62 -1.36
C PHE A 329 -4.53 0.26 -1.81
N GLU A 330 -5.29 -0.47 -0.97
CA GLU A 330 -6.68 -0.86 -1.25
C GLU A 330 -7.73 0.11 -0.69
N THR A 331 -7.35 1.02 0.22
CA THR A 331 -8.35 1.80 0.97
C THR A 331 -8.01 3.27 1.17
N HIS A 332 -6.74 3.63 1.11
CA HIS A 332 -6.25 4.97 1.40
C HIS A 332 -5.72 5.69 0.16
N VAL A 333 -5.82 5.08 -1.02
CA VAL A 333 -5.61 5.72 -2.32
C VAL A 333 -6.89 6.45 -2.76
N PHE A 334 -6.74 7.55 -3.50
CA PHE A 334 -7.85 8.43 -3.90
C PHE A 334 -9.06 7.71 -4.50
N VAL A 335 -8.79 6.69 -5.31
CA VAL A 335 -9.82 5.94 -6.02
C VAL A 335 -10.69 5.14 -5.06
N ASP A 336 -10.16 4.66 -3.94
CA ASP A 336 -10.84 3.76 -3.00
C ASP A 336 -11.19 4.38 -1.64
N LEU A 337 -10.60 5.53 -1.31
CA LEU A 337 -11.04 6.35 -0.17
C LEU A 337 -12.57 6.54 -0.06
N PRO A 338 -13.35 6.66 -1.15
CA PRO A 338 -14.79 6.82 -1.03
C PRO A 338 -15.54 5.62 -0.43
N TYR A 339 -14.93 4.44 -0.30
CA TYR A 339 -15.50 3.34 0.47
C TYR A 339 -15.81 3.76 1.93
N PHE A 340 -15.00 4.65 2.52
CA PHE A 340 -15.22 5.21 3.85
C PHE A 340 -16.48 6.06 3.98
N ASN A 341 -17.12 6.45 2.87
CA ASN A 341 -18.44 7.10 2.93
C ASN A 341 -19.49 6.20 3.59
N LEU A 342 -19.28 4.87 3.63
CA LEU A 342 -20.10 3.97 4.44
C LEU A 342 -20.08 4.35 5.92
N VAL A 343 -18.93 4.71 6.47
CA VAL A 343 -18.80 5.15 7.88
C VAL A 343 -19.67 6.40 8.11
N ALA A 344 -19.66 7.36 7.18
CA ALA A 344 -20.54 8.53 7.27
C ALA A 344 -22.02 8.14 7.25
N ILE A 345 -22.44 7.27 6.34
CA ILE A 345 -23.84 6.77 6.27
C ILE A 345 -24.24 6.09 7.60
N ILE A 346 -23.37 5.26 8.16
CA ILE A 346 -23.59 4.60 9.46
C ILE A 346 -23.74 5.65 10.56
N LEU A 347 -22.79 6.59 10.67
CA LEU A 347 -22.80 7.61 11.70
C LEU A 347 -24.00 8.55 11.59
N ILE A 348 -24.46 8.88 10.38
CA ILE A 348 -25.71 9.61 10.15
C ILE A 348 -26.90 8.78 10.63
N SER A 349 -26.93 7.48 10.30
CA SER A 349 -28.02 6.58 10.72
C SER A 349 -28.14 6.46 12.25
N LEU A 350 -27.05 6.66 13.00
CA LEU A 350 -27.03 6.59 14.47
C LEU A 350 -27.50 7.89 15.16
N LEU A 351 -27.56 9.01 14.45
CA LEU A 351 -28.01 10.30 15.00
C LEU A 351 -29.49 10.28 15.42
N ASP A 352 -29.82 11.07 16.43
CA ASP A 352 -31.22 11.39 16.73
C ASP A 352 -31.68 12.55 15.82
N PHE A 353 -32.41 12.22 14.76
CA PHE A 353 -32.86 13.21 13.78
C PHE A 353 -33.86 14.22 14.35
N GLU A 354 -34.62 13.89 15.39
CA GLU A 354 -35.60 14.82 15.96
C GLU A 354 -34.89 15.93 16.76
N SER A 355 -33.73 15.63 17.35
CA SER A 355 -32.89 16.62 18.04
C SER A 355 -32.20 17.64 17.12
N LEU A 356 -32.19 17.41 15.80
CA LEU A 356 -31.50 18.27 14.84
C LEU A 356 -32.33 19.51 14.49
N SER A 357 -31.67 20.64 14.26
CA SER A 357 -32.35 21.78 13.64
C SER A 357 -32.70 21.47 12.18
N LYS A 358 -33.77 22.09 11.66
CA LYS A 358 -34.23 21.90 10.27
C LYS A 358 -33.10 22.13 9.25
N LYS A 359 -32.30 23.19 9.44
CA LYS A 359 -31.15 23.51 8.56
C LYS A 359 -30.10 22.38 8.56
N LYS A 360 -29.72 21.88 9.75
CA LYS A 360 -28.75 20.78 9.88
C LYS A 360 -29.27 19.49 9.26
N PHE A 361 -30.55 19.17 9.48
CA PHE A 361 -31.17 17.98 8.89
C PHE A 361 -31.18 18.05 7.36
N ILE A 362 -31.58 19.19 6.78
CA ILE A 362 -31.58 19.37 5.31
C ILE A 362 -30.17 19.21 4.74
N LEU A 363 -29.16 19.85 5.36
CA LEU A 363 -27.77 19.73 4.90
C LEU A 363 -27.28 18.28 4.93
N LEU A 364 -27.62 17.52 5.98
CA LEU A 364 -27.32 16.09 6.05
C LEU A 364 -28.01 15.31 4.93
N MET A 365 -29.29 15.58 4.65
CA MET A 365 -30.00 14.89 3.58
C MET A 365 -29.42 15.19 2.19
N ILE A 366 -28.90 16.39 1.96
CA ILE A 366 -28.17 16.74 0.71
C ILE A 366 -26.84 15.99 0.63
N SER A 367 -26.16 15.77 1.76
CA SER A 367 -24.89 15.04 1.77
C SER A 367 -25.06 13.55 1.47
N VAL A 368 -26.20 12.94 1.81
CA VAL A 368 -26.43 11.49 1.64
C VAL A 368 -26.30 11.04 0.17
N PRO A 369 -26.96 11.67 -0.82
CA PRO A 369 -26.74 11.35 -2.23
C PRO A 369 -25.29 11.49 -2.65
N ILE A 370 -24.59 12.55 -2.24
CA ILE A 370 -23.18 12.77 -2.59
C ILE A 370 -22.29 11.63 -2.06
N LEU A 371 -22.55 11.16 -0.83
CA LEU A 371 -21.85 10.02 -0.23
C LEU A 371 -22.17 8.71 -0.96
N CYS A 372 -23.42 8.48 -1.35
CA CYS A 372 -23.85 7.26 -2.05
C CYS A 372 -23.36 7.22 -3.51
N PHE A 373 -23.30 8.36 -4.19
CA PHE A 373 -22.75 8.50 -5.55
C PHE A 373 -21.21 8.52 -5.52
N SER A 374 -20.62 7.45 -5.01
CA SER A 374 -19.18 7.34 -4.84
C SER A 374 -18.61 6.00 -5.29
N LYS A 375 -19.31 4.90 -4.99
CA LYS A 375 -18.97 3.53 -5.40
C LYS A 375 -20.23 2.74 -5.72
N SER A 376 -20.10 1.68 -6.52
CA SER A 376 -21.22 0.78 -6.84
C SER A 376 -21.82 0.11 -5.60
N TYR A 377 -21.02 -0.21 -4.58
CA TYR A 377 -21.45 -0.91 -3.36
C TYR A 377 -22.63 -0.26 -2.61
N PHE A 378 -22.86 1.04 -2.76
CA PHE A 378 -24.00 1.72 -2.14
C PHE A 378 -25.37 1.24 -2.68
N LEU A 379 -25.39 0.48 -3.78
CA LEU A 379 -26.61 -0.16 -4.29
C LEU A 379 -27.27 -1.11 -3.28
N VAL A 380 -26.51 -1.66 -2.31
CA VAL A 380 -27.06 -2.56 -1.27
C VAL A 380 -28.13 -1.88 -0.42
N PHE A 381 -28.12 -0.55 -0.33
CA PHE A 381 -29.09 0.21 0.45
C PHE A 381 -30.48 0.27 -0.18
N PHE A 382 -30.63 -0.01 -1.48
CA PHE A 382 -31.94 0.01 -2.14
C PHE A 382 -32.91 -1.03 -1.54
N PRO A 383 -32.64 -2.34 -1.60
CA PRO A 383 -33.55 -3.34 -1.03
C PRO A 383 -33.69 -3.21 0.50
N ILE A 384 -32.62 -2.82 1.20
CA ILE A 384 -32.62 -2.64 2.66
C ILE A 384 -33.59 -1.52 3.07
N SER A 385 -33.52 -0.37 2.40
CA SER A 385 -34.38 0.78 2.72
C SER A 385 -35.85 0.48 2.48
N ILE A 386 -36.17 -0.19 1.36
CA ILE A 386 -37.54 -0.62 1.04
C ILE A 386 -38.07 -1.57 2.11
N LEU A 387 -37.29 -2.56 2.51
CA LEU A 387 -37.71 -3.51 3.56
C LEU A 387 -38.01 -2.79 4.88
N ILE A 388 -37.13 -1.87 5.31
CA ILE A 388 -37.37 -1.08 6.53
C ILE A 388 -38.63 -0.24 6.41
N PHE A 389 -38.85 0.38 5.25
CA PHE A 389 -40.07 1.13 5.00
C PHE A 389 -41.31 0.27 5.17
N ILE A 390 -41.35 -0.91 4.56
CA ILE A 390 -42.51 -1.81 4.63
C ILE A 390 -42.73 -2.29 6.06
N VAL A 391 -41.69 -2.83 6.70
CA VAL A 391 -41.80 -3.49 8.02
C VAL A 391 -42.05 -2.48 9.14
N PHE A 392 -41.43 -1.30 9.07
CA PHE A 392 -41.44 -0.31 10.16
C PHE A 392 -42.16 1.00 9.81
N TRP A 393 -42.92 1.08 8.71
CA TRP A 393 -43.59 2.31 8.23
C TRP A 393 -44.27 3.13 9.32
N LYS A 394 -45.02 2.45 10.21
CA LYS A 394 -45.79 3.08 11.28
C LYS A 394 -44.94 3.46 12.51
N LYS A 395 -43.73 2.90 12.64
CA LYS A 395 -42.86 3.04 13.82
C LYS A 395 -41.72 4.04 13.63
N ILE A 396 -41.36 4.37 12.39
CA ILE A 396 -40.31 5.34 12.09
C ILE A 396 -40.85 6.77 11.99
N SER A 397 -40.08 7.73 12.51
CA SER A 397 -40.40 9.16 12.45
C SER A 397 -40.40 9.71 11.02
N LYS A 398 -41.04 10.86 10.80
CA LYS A 398 -41.06 11.54 9.49
C LYS A 398 -39.65 11.83 8.97
N ARG A 399 -38.72 12.25 9.83
CA ARG A 399 -37.33 12.52 9.43
C ARG A 399 -36.58 11.25 9.07
N GLN A 400 -36.81 10.15 9.79
CA GLN A 400 -36.24 8.84 9.42
C GLN A 400 -36.79 8.32 8.08
N LYS A 401 -38.09 8.53 7.81
CA LYS A 401 -38.68 8.24 6.49
C LYS A 401 -37.96 9.02 5.40
N ILE A 402 -37.77 10.32 5.57
CA ILE A 402 -37.05 11.15 4.58
C ILE A 402 -35.63 10.61 4.35
N TYR A 403 -34.89 10.28 5.41
CA TYR A 403 -33.55 9.71 5.28
C TYR A 403 -33.53 8.39 4.49
N LEU A 404 -34.40 7.44 4.83
CA LEU A 404 -34.50 6.16 4.11
C LEU A 404 -34.93 6.36 2.65
N PHE A 405 -35.83 7.31 2.38
CA PHE A 405 -36.25 7.64 1.03
C PHE A 405 -35.08 8.18 0.21
N VAL A 406 -34.32 9.13 0.76
CA VAL A 406 -33.14 9.69 0.10
C VAL A 406 -32.08 8.62 -0.15
N LEU A 407 -31.86 7.72 0.81
CA LEU A 407 -30.94 6.59 0.67
C LEU A 407 -31.37 5.65 -0.47
N ALA A 408 -32.64 5.25 -0.49
CA ALA A 408 -33.21 4.39 -1.53
C ALA A 408 -33.17 5.05 -2.91
N LEU A 409 -33.56 6.33 -2.99
CA LEU A 409 -33.55 7.09 -4.24
C LEU A 409 -32.14 7.24 -4.80
N SER A 410 -31.15 7.50 -3.94
CA SER A 410 -29.74 7.58 -4.36
C SER A 410 -29.27 6.23 -4.90
N ALA A 411 -29.55 5.13 -4.20
CA ALA A 411 -29.20 3.79 -4.69
C ALA A 411 -29.91 3.45 -6.01
N LEU A 412 -31.18 3.84 -6.19
CA LEU A 412 -31.92 3.66 -7.44
C LEU A 412 -31.31 4.45 -8.60
N ILE A 413 -30.96 5.72 -8.38
CA ILE A 413 -30.28 6.55 -9.40
C ILE A 413 -28.96 5.92 -9.81
N GLN A 414 -28.20 5.37 -8.86
CA GLN A 414 -26.95 4.67 -9.15
C GLN A 414 -27.17 3.41 -10.01
N ILE A 415 -28.21 2.61 -9.70
CA ILE A 415 -28.60 1.43 -10.49
C ILE A 415 -28.98 1.84 -11.91
N ILE A 416 -29.80 2.88 -12.06
CA ILE A 416 -30.21 3.41 -13.37
C ILE A 416 -28.98 3.89 -14.16
N TYR A 417 -28.09 4.64 -13.53
CA TYR A 417 -26.85 5.10 -14.16
C TYR A 417 -26.01 3.92 -14.64
N MET A 418 -25.77 2.93 -13.77
CA MET A 418 -25.01 1.73 -14.12
C MET A 418 -25.64 0.93 -15.25
N HIS A 419 -26.98 0.89 -15.34
CA HIS A 419 -27.68 0.24 -16.45
C HIS A 419 -27.32 0.88 -17.81
N PHE A 420 -27.25 2.21 -17.88
CA PHE A 420 -26.85 2.93 -19.09
C PHE A 420 -25.37 2.72 -19.45
N TYR A 421 -24.51 2.45 -18.47
CA TYR A 421 -23.07 2.22 -18.67
C TYR A 421 -22.65 0.75 -18.53
N LYS A 422 -23.58 -0.19 -18.68
CA LYS A 422 -23.32 -1.64 -18.53
C LYS A 422 -22.23 -2.20 -19.45
N ALA A 423 -21.94 -1.53 -20.57
CA ALA A 423 -20.85 -1.91 -21.47
C ALA A 423 -19.48 -1.91 -20.77
N TYR A 424 -19.27 -1.00 -19.80
CA TYR A 424 -18.04 -0.92 -19.01
C TYR A 424 -17.86 -2.09 -18.03
N TRP A 425 -18.89 -2.92 -17.85
CA TRP A 425 -18.86 -4.11 -17.01
C TRP A 425 -18.49 -5.37 -17.81
N GLY A 426 -18.40 -5.26 -19.15
CA GLY A 426 -18.24 -6.38 -20.09
C GLY A 426 -16.86 -7.06 -20.10
N GLY A 427 -15.93 -6.67 -19.22
CA GLY A 427 -14.58 -7.22 -19.15
C GLY A 427 -14.44 -8.58 -18.45
N LEU A 428 -15.51 -9.14 -17.88
CA LEU A 428 -15.51 -10.50 -17.35
C LEU A 428 -15.85 -11.46 -18.50
N SER A 429 -14.81 -11.97 -19.17
CA SER A 429 -14.90 -13.08 -20.12
C SER A 429 -15.87 -14.16 -19.59
N PRO A 430 -16.66 -14.80 -20.47
CA PRO A 430 -17.49 -15.93 -20.08
C PRO A 430 -16.58 -17.09 -19.71
N ASP A 431 -16.15 -17.14 -18.45
CA ASP A 431 -15.49 -18.30 -17.90
C ASP A 431 -16.49 -19.47 -17.94
N THR A 432 -16.07 -20.58 -18.52
CA THR A 432 -16.89 -21.75 -18.84
C THR A 432 -17.38 -22.50 -17.59
N ASN A 433 -16.83 -22.17 -16.41
CA ASN A 433 -17.19 -22.76 -15.13
C ASN A 433 -18.16 -21.88 -14.34
N SER A 434 -19.44 -21.89 -14.73
CA SER A 434 -20.47 -21.23 -13.94
C SER A 434 -20.67 -21.95 -12.59
N ILE A 435 -20.39 -21.25 -11.48
CA ILE A 435 -20.71 -21.77 -10.13
C ILE A 435 -22.23 -21.93 -10.02
N SER A 436 -22.68 -23.09 -9.56
CA SER A 436 -24.09 -23.36 -9.27
C SER A 436 -24.65 -22.39 -8.22
N PHE A 437 -25.98 -22.24 -8.14
CA PHE A 437 -26.61 -21.41 -7.11
C PHE A 437 -26.16 -21.80 -5.69
N ILE A 438 -26.10 -23.10 -5.39
CA ILE A 438 -25.63 -23.63 -4.10
C ILE A 438 -24.16 -23.24 -3.87
N GLY A 439 -23.31 -23.34 -4.89
CA GLY A 439 -21.92 -22.91 -4.80
C GLY A 439 -21.80 -21.40 -4.52
N LYS A 440 -22.65 -20.56 -5.10
CA LYS A 440 -22.68 -19.11 -4.80
C LYS A 440 -23.09 -18.84 -3.35
N VAL A 441 -24.11 -19.54 -2.84
CA VAL A 441 -24.52 -19.45 -1.44
C VAL A 441 -23.38 -19.88 -0.50
N ASN A 442 -22.70 -20.98 -0.85
CA ASN A 442 -21.52 -21.45 -0.12
C ASN A 442 -20.40 -20.39 -0.08
N ASN A 443 -20.07 -19.78 -1.23
CA ASN A 443 -19.09 -18.70 -1.32
C ASN A 443 -19.45 -17.50 -0.43
N VAL A 444 -20.73 -17.12 -0.38
CA VAL A 444 -21.20 -16.02 0.48
C VAL A 444 -20.94 -16.31 1.96
N PHE A 445 -21.39 -17.45 2.47
CA PHE A 445 -21.20 -17.80 3.88
C PHE A 445 -19.73 -18.00 4.24
N TYR A 446 -18.99 -18.71 3.39
CA TYR A 446 -17.56 -18.89 3.56
C TYR A 446 -16.83 -17.54 3.64
N SER A 447 -17.12 -16.60 2.74
CA SER A 447 -16.45 -15.30 2.72
C SER A 447 -16.79 -14.43 3.93
N ILE A 448 -18.01 -14.51 4.45
CA ILE A 448 -18.39 -13.84 5.71
C ILE A 448 -17.56 -14.41 6.87
N VAL A 449 -17.42 -15.73 6.93
CA VAL A 449 -16.60 -16.40 7.94
C VAL A 449 -15.13 -15.99 7.82
N GLN A 450 -14.56 -15.95 6.61
CA GLN A 450 -13.17 -15.50 6.39
C GLN A 450 -12.96 -14.05 6.85
N ASN A 451 -13.88 -13.15 6.54
CA ASN A 451 -13.81 -11.76 7.00
C ASN A 451 -13.92 -11.65 8.52
N LEU A 452 -14.79 -12.44 9.15
CA LEU A 452 -14.87 -12.46 10.61
C LEU A 452 -13.56 -13.00 11.22
N ILE A 453 -12.99 -14.08 10.68
CA ILE A 453 -11.69 -14.61 11.09
C ILE A 453 -10.62 -13.52 11.00
N TYR A 454 -10.56 -12.79 9.88
CA TYR A 454 -9.58 -11.73 9.64
C TYR A 454 -9.57 -10.62 10.70
N LEU A 455 -10.73 -10.29 11.28
CA LEU A 455 -10.80 -9.30 12.37
C LEU A 455 -10.01 -9.75 13.61
N PHE A 456 -9.90 -11.06 13.86
CA PHE A 456 -9.19 -11.62 15.01
C PHE A 456 -7.80 -12.13 14.66
N TYR A 457 -7.66 -12.80 13.51
CA TYR A 457 -6.46 -13.50 13.05
C TYR A 457 -6.18 -13.14 11.58
N PRO A 458 -5.57 -11.97 11.31
CA PRO A 458 -5.23 -11.60 9.95
C PRO A 458 -4.14 -12.48 9.34
N ASN A 459 -3.20 -13.01 10.16
CA ASN A 459 -2.14 -13.91 9.69
C ASN A 459 -2.32 -15.30 10.31
N ILE A 460 -2.78 -16.28 9.53
CA ILE A 460 -2.94 -17.67 9.97
C ILE A 460 -1.85 -18.53 9.30
N THR A 461 -1.14 -19.32 10.10
CA THR A 461 -0.06 -20.20 9.63
C THR A 461 -0.62 -21.50 9.01
N PRO A 462 0.00 -22.06 7.97
CA PRO A 462 -0.46 -23.30 7.30
C PRO A 462 -0.62 -24.52 8.22
N SER A 463 -0.01 -24.53 9.41
CA SER A 463 -0.08 -25.62 10.39
C SER A 463 -1.36 -25.62 11.25
N THR A 464 -2.29 -24.68 11.06
CA THR A 464 -3.54 -24.65 11.83
C THR A 464 -4.60 -25.56 11.25
N ASN A 465 -5.43 -26.18 12.10
CA ASN A 465 -6.62 -26.89 11.65
C ASN A 465 -7.67 -25.92 11.11
N THR A 466 -7.56 -25.63 9.82
CA THR A 466 -8.36 -24.65 9.06
C THR A 466 -9.86 -24.94 9.13
N LEU A 467 -10.25 -26.21 9.00
CA LEU A 467 -11.67 -26.60 9.05
C LEU A 467 -12.28 -26.26 10.42
N SER A 468 -11.59 -26.61 11.52
CA SER A 468 -12.07 -26.30 12.87
C SER A 468 -12.20 -24.80 13.11
N ILE A 469 -11.25 -23.99 12.63
CA ILE A 469 -11.35 -22.52 12.73
C ILE A 469 -12.57 -22.01 11.96
N ASN A 470 -12.74 -22.44 10.71
CA ASN A 470 -13.86 -22.01 9.88
C ASN A 470 -15.21 -22.39 10.51
N LEU A 471 -15.35 -23.61 11.04
CA LEU A 471 -16.57 -24.05 11.72
C LEU A 471 -16.82 -23.29 13.02
N MET A 472 -15.78 -23.02 13.82
CA MET A 472 -15.89 -22.21 15.04
C MET A 472 -16.41 -20.80 14.73
N PHE A 473 -15.83 -20.14 13.73
CA PHE A 473 -16.24 -18.78 13.34
C PHE A 473 -17.59 -18.73 12.62
N LEU A 474 -18.00 -19.81 11.95
CA LEU A 474 -19.36 -19.99 11.46
C LEU A 474 -20.36 -20.03 12.64
N ILE A 475 -20.08 -20.82 13.68
CA ILE A 475 -20.92 -20.87 14.89
C ILE A 475 -21.00 -19.50 15.56
N ILE A 476 -19.86 -18.80 15.70
CA ILE A 476 -19.84 -17.43 16.26
C ILE A 476 -20.70 -16.48 15.42
N SER A 477 -20.63 -16.57 14.09
CA SER A 477 -21.45 -15.75 13.19
C SER A 477 -22.94 -16.01 13.39
N ILE A 478 -23.35 -17.29 13.47
CA ILE A 478 -24.74 -17.69 13.71
C ILE A 478 -25.22 -17.20 15.08
N LEU A 479 -24.42 -17.36 16.14
CA LEU A 479 -24.74 -16.85 17.47
C LEU A 479 -24.89 -15.33 17.48
N GLY A 480 -24.04 -14.61 16.74
CA GLY A 480 -24.16 -13.16 16.56
C GLY A 480 -25.51 -12.75 15.97
N VAL A 481 -25.97 -13.45 14.92
CA VAL A 481 -27.28 -13.23 14.31
C VAL A 481 -28.41 -13.52 15.30
N ILE A 482 -28.36 -14.64 16.02
CA ILE A 482 -29.37 -15.01 17.03
C ILE A 482 -29.46 -13.93 18.11
N VAL A 483 -28.33 -13.45 18.63
CA VAL A 483 -28.28 -12.39 19.64
C VAL A 483 -28.85 -11.07 19.11
N ALA A 484 -28.57 -10.72 17.85
CA ALA A 484 -29.13 -9.53 17.23
C ALA A 484 -30.66 -9.61 17.10
N ILE A 485 -31.20 -10.76 16.68
CA ILE A 485 -32.65 -11.01 16.62
C ILE A 485 -33.26 -10.95 18.02
N TYR A 486 -32.62 -11.56 19.01
CA TYR A 486 -33.04 -11.47 20.42
C TYR A 486 -33.11 -10.02 20.90
N TYR A 487 -32.11 -9.19 20.62
CA TYR A 487 -32.12 -7.77 20.98
C TYR A 487 -33.16 -6.96 20.21
N LEU A 488 -33.45 -7.30 18.95
CA LEU A 488 -34.55 -6.72 18.20
C LEU A 488 -35.89 -7.01 18.88
N TYR A 489 -36.14 -8.28 19.22
CA TYR A 489 -37.37 -8.70 19.90
C TYR A 489 -37.52 -8.09 21.29
N LYS A 490 -36.44 -8.12 22.09
CA LYS A 490 -36.45 -7.69 23.50
C LYS A 490 -36.51 -6.18 23.68
N TYR A 491 -35.64 -5.43 22.99
CA TYR A 491 -35.49 -4.00 23.25
C TYR A 491 -36.32 -3.12 22.32
N LYS A 492 -36.67 -3.62 21.12
CA LYS A 492 -37.51 -2.92 20.13
C LYS A 492 -37.10 -1.47 19.87
N ASN A 493 -35.80 -1.17 19.98
CA ASN A 493 -35.24 0.17 19.79
C ASN A 493 -34.58 0.30 18.41
N LYS A 494 -34.27 1.55 18.06
CA LYS A 494 -33.59 1.89 16.80
C LYS A 494 -32.26 1.14 16.63
N GLU A 495 -31.46 1.03 17.69
CA GLU A 495 -30.15 0.38 17.60
C GLU A 495 -30.24 -1.12 17.30
N SER A 496 -31.23 -1.82 17.86
CA SER A 496 -31.45 -3.23 17.50
C SER A 496 -31.94 -3.41 16.05
N VAL A 497 -32.69 -2.45 15.49
CA VAL A 497 -33.02 -2.47 14.05
C VAL A 497 -31.74 -2.29 13.23
N ILE A 498 -30.85 -1.38 13.62
CA ILE A 498 -29.58 -1.16 12.93
C ILE A 498 -28.66 -2.39 13.00
N LEU A 499 -28.68 -3.18 14.09
CA LEU A 499 -27.97 -4.46 14.14
C LEU A 499 -28.42 -5.42 13.02
N ILE A 500 -29.72 -5.52 12.76
CA ILE A 500 -30.25 -6.34 11.67
C ILE A 500 -29.86 -5.76 10.31
N ILE A 501 -29.85 -4.43 10.18
CA ILE A 501 -29.38 -3.75 8.97
C ILE A 501 -27.91 -4.09 8.67
N PHE A 502 -27.04 -4.14 9.67
CA PHE A 502 -25.65 -4.56 9.45
C PHE A 502 -25.54 -5.99 8.93
N ILE A 503 -26.34 -6.92 9.45
CA ILE A 503 -26.41 -8.30 8.92
C ILE A 503 -26.82 -8.28 7.44
N MET A 504 -27.82 -7.47 7.08
CA MET A 504 -28.24 -7.32 5.69
C MET A 504 -27.14 -6.71 4.81
N ILE A 505 -26.43 -5.67 5.26
CA ILE A 505 -25.32 -5.08 4.51
C ILE A 505 -24.21 -6.11 4.27
N ILE A 506 -23.85 -6.89 5.30
CA ILE A 506 -22.84 -7.96 5.22
C ILE A 506 -23.26 -8.99 4.17
N LEU A 507 -24.48 -9.52 4.26
CA LEU A 507 -25.01 -10.52 3.32
C LEU A 507 -25.11 -9.96 1.89
N SER A 508 -25.67 -8.76 1.72
CA SER A 508 -25.84 -8.14 0.41
C SER A 508 -24.51 -7.79 -0.26
N SER A 509 -23.50 -7.36 0.51
CA SER A 509 -22.16 -7.07 -0.03
C SER A 509 -21.44 -8.35 -0.45
N ALA A 510 -21.52 -9.41 0.36
CA ALA A 510 -20.96 -10.72 0.00
C ALA A 510 -21.66 -11.33 -1.22
N LEU A 511 -22.99 -11.17 -1.32
CA LEU A 511 -23.76 -11.58 -2.49
C LEU A 511 -23.36 -10.79 -3.73
N LEU A 512 -23.21 -9.46 -3.62
CA LEU A 512 -22.76 -8.61 -4.71
C LEU A 512 -21.41 -9.08 -5.25
N ASN A 513 -20.43 -9.33 -4.38
CA ASN A 513 -19.10 -9.81 -4.77
C ASN A 513 -19.15 -11.15 -5.52
N THR A 514 -19.99 -12.07 -5.04
CA THR A 514 -20.15 -13.40 -5.65
C THR A 514 -20.86 -13.32 -7.00
N VAL A 515 -21.92 -12.51 -7.11
CA VAL A 515 -22.71 -12.35 -8.35
C VAL A 515 -21.94 -11.57 -9.40
N SER A 516 -21.18 -10.56 -8.99
CA SER A 516 -20.27 -9.78 -9.85
C SER A 516 -18.99 -10.55 -10.21
N LYS A 517 -18.87 -11.83 -9.83
CA LYS A 517 -17.72 -12.71 -10.11
C LYS A 517 -16.38 -12.19 -9.58
N ILE A 518 -16.40 -11.28 -8.60
CA ILE A 518 -15.20 -10.86 -7.86
C ILE A 518 -14.69 -12.05 -7.04
N TRP A 519 -15.62 -12.84 -6.48
CA TRP A 519 -15.32 -14.10 -5.76
C TRP A 519 -15.85 -15.31 -6.51
N SER A 520 -15.21 -15.62 -7.64
CA SER A 520 -15.60 -16.67 -8.59
C SER A 520 -14.95 -18.05 -8.35
N ASN A 521 -14.00 -18.16 -7.42
CA ASN A 521 -13.34 -19.42 -7.13
C ASN A 521 -14.26 -20.37 -6.32
N LYS A 522 -14.21 -21.67 -6.61
CA LYS A 522 -14.89 -22.69 -5.80
C LYS A 522 -14.20 -22.79 -4.44
N VAL A 523 -14.93 -22.50 -3.37
CA VAL A 523 -14.36 -22.47 -2.02
C VAL A 523 -14.40 -23.86 -1.36
N ASN A 524 -13.35 -24.21 -0.63
CA ASN A 524 -13.28 -25.39 0.23
C ASN A 524 -13.13 -24.94 1.69
N TRP A 525 -13.94 -25.48 2.60
CA TRP A 525 -13.91 -25.17 4.03
C TRP A 525 -12.68 -25.73 4.76
N GLU A 526 -11.96 -26.67 4.16
CA GLU A 526 -10.68 -27.17 4.66
C GLU A 526 -9.50 -26.27 4.30
N ASN A 527 -9.69 -25.37 3.34
CA ASN A 527 -8.69 -24.40 2.94
C ASN A 527 -9.10 -23.01 3.42
N MET A 528 -8.11 -22.19 3.73
CA MET A 528 -8.27 -20.75 3.73
C MET A 528 -7.86 -20.31 2.33
N ILE A 529 -8.65 -19.45 1.70
CA ILE A 529 -8.28 -18.88 0.39
C ILE A 529 -7.05 -17.94 0.52
N GLY A 530 -6.49 -17.80 1.73
CA GLY A 530 -5.76 -16.61 2.06
C GLY A 530 -6.73 -15.44 2.04
N ILE A 531 -6.28 -14.35 2.60
CA ILE A 531 -7.12 -13.20 2.85
C ILE A 531 -7.53 -12.59 1.48
N ASN A 532 -8.83 -12.38 1.25
CA ASN A 532 -9.24 -11.39 0.25
C ASN A 532 -9.01 -10.00 0.88
N GLU A 533 -7.73 -9.59 1.05
CA GLU A 533 -7.29 -8.25 1.50
C GLU A 533 -7.57 -7.23 0.41
N ASP A 534 -8.83 -7.17 0.02
CA ASP A 534 -9.29 -6.45 -1.13
C ASP A 534 -10.36 -5.47 -0.65
N ARG A 535 -10.30 -4.25 -1.18
CA ARG A 535 -11.32 -3.21 -1.03
C ARG A 535 -12.76 -3.72 -1.16
N HIS A 536 -12.99 -4.79 -1.93
CA HIS A 536 -14.30 -5.43 -2.10
C HIS A 536 -14.89 -6.03 -0.81
N SER A 537 -14.09 -6.26 0.23
CA SER A 537 -14.52 -6.68 1.57
C SER A 537 -14.86 -5.52 2.52
N PHE A 538 -14.62 -4.27 2.12
CA PHE A 538 -14.72 -3.10 3.01
C PHE A 538 -16.08 -2.95 3.70
N PHE A 539 -17.17 -3.08 2.94
CA PHE A 539 -18.53 -2.95 3.48
C PHE A 539 -18.85 -4.01 4.53
N ILE A 540 -18.28 -5.21 4.39
CA ILE A 540 -18.46 -6.33 5.32
C ILE A 540 -17.75 -6.02 6.64
N LEU A 541 -16.45 -5.72 6.59
CA LEU A 541 -15.63 -5.52 7.78
C LEU A 541 -16.03 -4.29 8.59
N ILE A 542 -16.33 -3.16 7.93
CA ILE A 542 -16.82 -1.97 8.62
C ILE A 542 -18.19 -2.23 9.28
N SER A 543 -19.08 -2.96 8.60
CA SER A 543 -20.37 -3.34 9.18
C SER A 543 -20.19 -4.29 10.36
N MET A 544 -19.24 -5.23 10.31
CA MET A 544 -18.91 -6.12 11.44
C MET A 544 -18.37 -5.34 12.65
N LEU A 545 -17.50 -4.34 12.43
CA LEU A 545 -16.98 -3.48 13.50
C LEU A 545 -18.11 -2.71 14.19
N PHE A 546 -18.98 -2.03 13.41
CA PHE A 546 -20.11 -1.31 13.99
C PHE A 546 -21.19 -2.24 14.58
N PHE A 547 -21.35 -3.44 14.03
CA PHE A 547 -22.17 -4.49 14.62
C PHE A 547 -21.68 -4.86 16.02
N GLY A 548 -20.36 -5.08 16.19
CA GLY A 548 -19.75 -5.30 17.50
C GLY A 548 -19.97 -4.14 18.48
N ILE A 549 -19.82 -2.89 18.02
CA ILE A 549 -20.09 -1.69 18.84
C ILE A 549 -21.54 -1.66 19.34
N LEU A 550 -22.51 -1.94 18.45
CA LEU A 550 -23.92 -1.94 18.82
C LEU A 550 -24.33 -3.14 19.68
N LEU A 551 -23.68 -4.29 19.50
CA LEU A 551 -23.85 -5.44 20.41
C LEU A 551 -23.41 -5.08 21.83
N ILE A 552 -22.24 -4.46 21.98
CA ILE A 552 -21.74 -3.99 23.28
C ILE A 552 -22.71 -2.97 23.87
N TYR A 553 -23.21 -2.02 23.09
CA TYR A 553 -24.22 -1.05 23.54
C TYR A 553 -25.49 -1.73 24.09
N ASN A 554 -26.09 -2.65 23.34
CA ASN A 554 -27.32 -3.32 23.77
C ASN A 554 -27.09 -4.27 24.96
N TYR A 555 -25.92 -4.90 25.05
CA TYR A 555 -25.52 -5.70 26.21
C TYR A 555 -25.39 -4.84 27.47
N LEU A 556 -24.79 -3.65 27.35
CA LEU A 556 -24.55 -2.72 28.47
C LEU A 556 -25.73 -1.81 28.79
N LYS A 557 -26.83 -1.87 28.01
CA LYS A 557 -28.00 -1.01 28.20
C LYS A 557 -28.63 -1.13 29.60
N LYS A 558 -28.57 -2.31 30.21
CA LYS A 558 -29.09 -2.58 31.58
C LYS A 558 -28.08 -2.25 32.69
N GLU A 559 -26.84 -1.89 32.36
CA GLU A 559 -25.84 -1.54 33.36
C GLU A 559 -26.08 -0.09 33.84
N GLU A 560 -26.75 0.03 34.97
CA GLU A 560 -27.04 1.32 35.62
C GLU A 560 -25.78 1.92 36.25
N ASN A 561 -24.82 1.10 36.69
CA ASN A 561 -23.57 1.58 37.26
C ASN A 561 -22.65 2.17 36.17
N GLU A 562 -22.61 3.50 36.09
CA GLU A 562 -21.84 4.24 35.09
C GLU A 562 -20.33 3.89 35.14
N ILE A 563 -19.76 3.68 36.33
CA ILE A 563 -18.34 3.34 36.49
C ILE A 563 -18.06 1.97 35.87
N ARG A 564 -18.91 0.97 36.15
CA ARG A 564 -18.76 -0.39 35.60
C ARG A 564 -18.95 -0.39 34.09
N ARG A 565 -19.96 0.32 33.59
CA ARG A 565 -20.20 0.51 32.16
C ARG A 565 -18.99 1.15 31.47
N ASN A 566 -18.43 2.23 32.03
CA ASN A 566 -17.26 2.90 31.49
C ASN A 566 -16.04 1.99 31.47
N ARG A 567 -15.79 1.18 32.50
CA ARG A 567 -14.67 0.21 32.51
C ARG A 567 -14.80 -0.83 31.39
N LYS A 568 -16.01 -1.36 31.15
CA LYS A 568 -16.25 -2.33 30.07
C LYS A 568 -15.99 -1.71 28.69
N TYR A 569 -16.40 -0.46 28.46
CA TYR A 569 -16.07 0.27 27.23
C TYR A 569 -14.57 0.52 27.07
N THR A 570 -13.87 0.91 28.13
CA THR A 570 -12.42 1.09 28.09
C THR A 570 -11.70 -0.21 27.76
N LEU A 571 -12.12 -1.33 28.36
CA LEU A 571 -11.56 -2.66 28.05
C LEU A 571 -11.80 -3.04 26.59
N ALA A 572 -13.02 -2.87 26.07
CA ALA A 572 -13.32 -3.12 24.66
C ALA A 572 -12.46 -2.27 23.73
N GLY A 573 -12.25 -0.99 24.06
CA GLY A 573 -11.37 -0.10 23.31
C GLY A 573 -9.92 -0.59 23.31
N LEU A 574 -9.40 -1.02 24.47
CA LEU A 574 -8.04 -1.57 24.57
C LEU A 574 -7.88 -2.86 23.76
N LEU A 575 -8.86 -3.78 23.80
CA LEU A 575 -8.79 -5.02 23.02
C LEU A 575 -8.76 -4.75 21.51
N LEU A 576 -9.62 -3.85 21.04
CA LEU A 576 -9.61 -3.41 19.65
C LEU A 576 -8.28 -2.74 19.28
N PHE A 577 -7.80 -1.82 20.11
CA PHE A 577 -6.54 -1.13 19.87
C PHE A 577 -5.37 -2.11 19.78
N THR A 578 -5.24 -3.04 20.74
CA THR A 578 -4.17 -4.04 20.76
C THR A 578 -4.20 -4.91 19.50
N ARG A 579 -5.38 -5.36 19.04
CA ARG A 579 -5.48 -6.09 17.76
C ARG A 579 -4.87 -5.25 16.64
N PHE A 580 -5.44 -4.06 16.39
CA PHE A 580 -5.08 -3.28 15.20
C PHE A 580 -3.66 -2.72 15.28
N LEU A 581 -3.09 -2.56 16.47
CA LEU A 581 -1.69 -2.19 16.67
C LEU A 581 -0.73 -3.33 16.31
N ILE A 582 -1.02 -4.57 16.73
CA ILE A 582 -0.12 -5.73 16.51
C ILE A 582 -0.05 -6.10 15.02
N PHE A 583 -1.19 -6.01 14.32
CA PHE A 583 -1.30 -6.40 12.92
C PHE A 583 -1.41 -5.20 11.97
N ASP A 584 -0.76 -4.10 12.31
CA ASP A 584 -0.70 -2.91 11.46
C ASP A 584 0.27 -3.15 10.29
N ASN A 585 -0.27 -3.22 9.08
CA ASN A 585 0.46 -3.47 7.83
C ASN A 585 -0.06 -2.54 6.71
N PRO A 586 0.57 -1.38 6.49
CA PRO A 586 0.11 -0.43 5.50
C PRO A 586 0.33 -0.90 4.06
N LEU A 587 1.23 -1.86 3.79
CA LEU A 587 1.58 -2.36 2.45
C LEU A 587 1.52 -1.28 1.36
N LEU A 588 2.54 -0.44 1.24
CA LEU A 588 2.70 0.47 0.10
C LEU A 588 4.14 0.37 -0.39
N PRO A 589 4.38 0.47 -1.71
CA PRO A 589 5.74 0.50 -2.22
C PRO A 589 6.49 1.67 -1.57
N ASN A 590 7.71 1.39 -1.13
CA ASN A 590 8.62 2.42 -0.68
C ASN A 590 8.79 3.44 -1.81
N LEU A 591 8.89 4.73 -1.49
CA LEU A 591 9.15 5.78 -2.48
C LEU A 591 10.33 5.40 -3.40
N LYS A 592 11.37 4.74 -2.90
CA LYS A 592 12.52 4.30 -3.70
C LYS A 592 12.18 3.22 -4.75
N GLU A 593 11.13 2.43 -4.50
CA GLU A 593 10.69 1.32 -5.35
C GLU A 593 9.47 1.67 -6.21
N SER A 594 8.85 2.82 -5.96
CA SER A 594 7.73 3.31 -6.76
C SER A 594 8.14 3.43 -8.25
N TYR A 595 7.24 3.01 -9.13
CA TYR A 595 7.32 3.12 -10.59
C TYR A 595 7.15 4.57 -11.06
N SER A 596 6.31 5.35 -10.40
CA SER A 596 6.13 6.79 -10.66
C SER A 596 7.09 7.65 -9.85
N ASP A 597 7.53 8.78 -10.39
CA ASP A 597 8.13 9.87 -9.61
C ASP A 597 7.46 11.17 -10.05
N TRP A 598 6.29 11.41 -9.47
CA TRP A 598 5.39 12.47 -9.91
C TRP A 598 5.98 13.86 -9.73
N ASN A 599 6.89 14.05 -8.77
CA ASN A 599 7.59 15.31 -8.57
C ASN A 599 8.41 15.72 -9.80
N ILE A 600 8.89 14.76 -10.57
CA ILE A 600 9.68 14.98 -11.78
C ILE A 600 8.79 14.87 -13.01
N TYR A 601 8.09 13.76 -13.18
CA TYR A 601 7.42 13.43 -14.44
C TYR A 601 6.12 14.22 -14.68
N SER A 602 5.47 14.75 -13.63
CA SER A 602 4.26 15.58 -13.80
C SER A 602 4.47 16.83 -14.66
N LYS A 603 5.73 17.30 -14.77
CA LYS A 603 6.10 18.43 -15.63
C LYS A 603 5.83 18.13 -17.11
N PHE A 604 5.96 16.87 -17.52
CA PHE A 604 5.72 16.44 -18.89
C PHE A 604 4.25 16.53 -19.29
N TYR A 605 3.32 16.58 -18.33
CA TYR A 605 1.89 16.60 -18.62
C TYR A 605 1.46 17.83 -19.45
N ASN A 606 2.20 18.94 -19.31
CA ASN A 606 1.95 20.17 -20.07
C ASN A 606 2.61 20.15 -21.47
N GLU A 607 3.40 19.13 -21.80
CA GLU A 607 4.03 19.00 -23.10
C GLU A 607 3.02 18.58 -24.18
N LYS A 608 3.40 18.78 -25.45
CA LYS A 608 2.59 18.35 -26.61
C LYS A 608 2.53 16.84 -26.74
N GLU A 609 3.58 16.15 -26.30
CA GLU A 609 3.75 14.71 -26.29
C GLU A 609 4.28 14.30 -24.90
N TYR A 610 3.75 13.23 -24.30
CA TYR A 610 4.28 12.72 -23.03
C TYR A 610 3.97 11.24 -22.83
N LEU A 611 4.85 10.57 -22.06
CA LEU A 611 4.60 9.29 -21.40
C LEU A 611 4.94 9.49 -19.92
N ILE A 612 4.02 9.21 -19.01
CA ILE A 612 4.28 9.35 -17.56
C ILE A 612 3.88 8.04 -16.86
N PRO A 613 4.81 7.35 -16.18
CA PRO A 613 4.51 6.17 -15.38
C PRO A 613 3.75 6.55 -14.12
N LEU A 614 2.85 5.67 -13.69
CA LEU A 614 1.97 5.82 -12.52
C LEU A 614 2.04 4.54 -11.67
N GLU A 615 1.52 4.60 -10.45
CA GLU A 615 1.25 3.41 -9.65
C GLU A 615 -0.13 2.81 -9.98
N PRO A 616 -0.40 1.52 -9.71
CA PRO A 616 0.60 0.49 -9.42
C PRO A 616 1.53 0.27 -10.63
N SER A 617 2.65 -0.42 -10.44
CA SER A 617 3.68 -0.62 -11.47
C SER A 617 3.11 -0.95 -12.86
N LEU A 618 3.74 -0.37 -13.90
CA LEU A 618 3.35 -0.44 -15.30
C LEU A 618 2.03 0.24 -15.68
N TRP A 619 1.39 0.99 -14.78
CA TRP A 619 0.40 1.99 -15.17
C TRP A 619 1.08 3.21 -15.78
N TYR A 620 0.36 3.90 -16.68
CA TYR A 620 0.86 5.12 -17.30
C TYR A 620 -0.28 6.02 -17.79
N THR A 621 0.06 7.30 -18.02
CA THR A 621 -0.74 8.22 -18.84
C THR A 621 0.13 8.72 -19.99
N SER A 622 -0.48 8.97 -21.14
CA SER A 622 0.23 9.39 -22.34
C SER A 622 -0.58 10.36 -23.19
N LYS A 623 0.12 11.06 -24.08
CA LYS A 623 -0.48 11.94 -25.09
C LYS A 623 0.42 12.00 -26.32
N ASN A 624 -0.18 11.84 -27.49
CA ASN A 624 0.46 12.02 -28.80
C ASN A 624 1.79 11.24 -29.00
N ILE A 625 1.84 9.99 -28.51
CA ILE A 625 3.00 9.11 -28.67
C ILE A 625 2.55 7.68 -28.97
N ASP A 626 3.40 6.95 -29.69
CA ASP A 626 3.34 5.49 -29.80
C ASP A 626 4.05 4.87 -28.59
N ILE A 627 3.42 3.87 -27.96
CA ILE A 627 3.91 3.30 -26.70
C ILE A 627 4.32 1.85 -26.93
N HIS A 628 5.47 1.50 -26.36
CA HIS A 628 6.07 0.20 -26.52
C HIS A 628 6.52 -0.33 -25.17
N TYR A 629 6.39 -1.64 -25.01
CA TYR A 629 6.82 -2.38 -23.85
C TYR A 629 7.70 -3.56 -24.27
N ILE A 630 8.85 -3.69 -23.61
CA ILE A 630 9.73 -4.86 -23.75
C ILE A 630 9.89 -5.46 -22.36
N GLY A 631 9.46 -6.70 -22.18
CA GLY A 631 9.71 -7.41 -20.93
C GLY A 631 8.95 -8.70 -20.76
N TYR A 632 8.68 -9.10 -19.53
CA TYR A 632 8.08 -10.40 -19.25
C TYR A 632 6.56 -10.39 -19.48
N GLU A 633 6.02 -11.49 -20.02
CA GLU A 633 4.57 -11.62 -20.31
C GLU A 633 3.70 -11.44 -19.07
N ARG A 634 4.17 -11.90 -17.90
CA ARG A 634 3.46 -11.80 -16.62
C ARG A 634 3.44 -10.38 -16.02
N SER A 635 4.34 -9.50 -16.48
CA SER A 635 4.43 -8.10 -16.09
C SER A 635 3.96 -7.27 -17.27
N TYR A 636 2.65 -7.06 -17.47
CA TYR A 636 2.18 -6.26 -18.62
C TYR A 636 1.61 -4.91 -18.17
N PRO A 637 1.82 -3.84 -18.97
CA PRO A 637 1.25 -2.54 -18.66
C PRO A 637 -0.27 -2.56 -18.72
N TYR A 638 -0.89 -2.06 -17.66
CA TYR A 638 -2.34 -1.98 -17.52
C TYR A 638 -2.86 -0.61 -17.98
N ARG A 639 -4.09 -0.62 -18.51
CA ARG A 639 -4.64 0.46 -19.33
C ARG A 639 -6.09 0.78 -18.96
N THR A 640 -6.48 2.05 -19.14
CA THR A 640 -7.88 2.50 -19.04
C THR A 640 -8.52 3.01 -20.35
N ASP A 641 -7.80 3.15 -21.48
CA ASP A 641 -8.28 3.96 -22.64
C ASP A 641 -8.74 3.23 -23.93
N GLU A 642 -8.76 1.92 -24.17
CA GLU A 642 -9.15 1.27 -25.48
C GLU A 642 -8.54 1.73 -26.87
N LYS A 643 -8.37 3.01 -27.24
CA LYS A 643 -7.75 3.53 -28.50
C LYS A 643 -6.21 3.46 -28.73
N ILE A 644 -5.37 3.73 -27.74
CA ILE A 644 -3.90 3.59 -27.71
C ILE A 644 -3.41 2.13 -27.58
N VAL A 645 -2.90 1.54 -28.66
CA VAL A 645 -2.32 0.19 -28.64
C VAL A 645 -0.87 0.25 -28.15
N VAL A 646 -0.53 -0.52 -27.10
CA VAL A 646 0.86 -0.73 -26.67
C VAL A 646 1.45 -1.87 -27.49
N LYS A 647 2.55 -1.62 -28.19
CA LYS A 647 3.32 -2.69 -28.86
C LYS A 647 4.14 -3.44 -27.84
N LYS A 648 4.02 -4.76 -27.79
CA LYS A 648 4.62 -5.59 -26.74
C LYS A 648 5.59 -6.58 -27.35
N ILE A 649 6.79 -6.65 -26.78
CA ILE A 649 7.79 -7.68 -27.07
C ILE A 649 8.01 -8.44 -25.77
N TYR A 650 7.68 -9.73 -25.79
CA TYR A 650 7.84 -10.58 -24.61
C TYR A 650 9.16 -11.32 -24.62
N LEU A 651 9.85 -11.29 -23.48
CA LEU A 651 11.11 -11.96 -23.25
C LEU A 651 10.89 -13.14 -22.29
N ASN A 652 11.70 -14.19 -22.46
CA ASN A 652 11.68 -15.33 -21.55
C ASN A 652 12.50 -15.01 -20.28
N PRO A 653 11.91 -14.97 -19.07
CA PRO A 653 12.62 -14.62 -17.83
C PRO A 653 13.70 -15.62 -17.43
N TYR A 654 13.67 -16.85 -17.96
CA TYR A 654 14.72 -17.84 -17.72
C TYR A 654 15.94 -17.65 -18.63
N VAL A 655 15.76 -16.95 -19.75
CA VAL A 655 16.81 -16.72 -20.75
C VAL A 655 17.41 -15.32 -20.58
N VAL A 656 16.56 -14.29 -20.55
CA VAL A 656 16.99 -12.89 -20.44
C VAL A 656 16.65 -12.37 -19.04
N LYS A 657 17.66 -12.34 -18.16
CA LYS A 657 17.53 -11.90 -16.77
C LYS A 657 17.88 -10.42 -16.57
N GLN A 658 18.78 -9.90 -17.39
CA GLN A 658 19.19 -8.50 -17.40
C GLN A 658 19.69 -8.12 -18.79
N ILE A 659 19.74 -6.81 -19.07
CA ILE A 659 20.19 -6.27 -20.36
C ILE A 659 21.07 -5.03 -20.13
N HIS A 660 22.06 -4.86 -21.00
CA HIS A 660 22.88 -3.65 -21.10
C HIS A 660 22.47 -2.78 -22.30
N GLU A 661 21.95 -3.41 -23.36
CA GLU A 661 21.53 -2.74 -24.58
C GLU A 661 20.12 -3.10 -25.03
N ILE A 662 19.52 -2.22 -25.81
CA ILE A 662 18.20 -2.35 -26.42
C ILE A 662 18.37 -2.10 -27.92
N ASN A 663 18.18 -3.15 -28.73
CA ASN A 663 18.20 -3.07 -30.18
C ASN A 663 16.76 -2.91 -30.69
N PHE A 664 16.51 -1.89 -31.52
CA PHE A 664 15.20 -1.66 -32.12
C PHE A 664 15.15 -2.31 -33.51
N GLU A 665 14.03 -2.95 -33.84
CA GLU A 665 13.81 -3.60 -35.16
C GLU A 665 13.95 -2.63 -36.33
N SER A 666 13.64 -1.35 -36.11
CA SER A 666 13.87 -0.27 -37.06
C SER A 666 14.24 1.02 -36.32
N PRO A 667 14.93 1.97 -36.97
CA PRO A 667 15.32 3.22 -36.30
C PRO A 667 14.10 4.04 -35.86
N ILE A 668 14.05 4.41 -34.57
CA ILE A 668 12.91 5.10 -33.95
C ILE A 668 13.26 6.53 -33.50
N TYR A 669 12.25 7.41 -33.45
CA TYR A 669 12.35 8.68 -32.73
C TYR A 669 11.94 8.48 -31.27
N LEU A 670 12.90 8.08 -30.43
CA LEU A 670 12.67 7.87 -29.00
C LEU A 670 12.33 9.19 -28.31
N THR A 671 11.23 9.23 -27.57
CA THR A 671 10.79 10.44 -26.82
C THR A 671 11.00 10.26 -25.31
N HIS A 672 10.62 9.11 -24.77
CA HIS A 672 10.69 8.77 -23.34
C HIS A 672 11.20 7.33 -23.19
N LEU A 673 11.99 7.07 -22.16
CA LEU A 673 12.46 5.73 -21.80
C LEU A 673 12.40 5.56 -20.29
N TYR A 674 11.78 4.48 -19.84
CA TYR A 674 11.71 4.09 -18.43
C TYR A 674 12.31 2.70 -18.26
N LEU A 675 13.23 2.58 -17.31
CA LEU A 675 14.00 1.37 -17.02
C LEU A 675 13.86 0.97 -15.55
N THR A 676 13.88 -0.34 -15.29
CA THR A 676 13.90 -0.90 -13.93
C THR A 676 15.33 -1.35 -13.60
N ARG A 677 15.99 -0.69 -12.65
CA ARG A 677 17.33 -1.08 -12.18
C ARG A 677 17.26 -2.41 -11.41
N LEU A 678 18.41 -3.09 -11.34
CA LEU A 678 18.56 -4.36 -10.61
C LEU A 678 18.23 -4.25 -9.11
N ARG A 679 18.27 -3.04 -8.54
CA ARG A 679 17.87 -2.75 -7.14
C ARG A 679 17.52 -1.27 -6.93
N ALA A 680 16.95 -0.96 -5.77
CA ALA A 680 16.93 0.39 -5.20
C ALA A 680 18.28 0.72 -4.53
N ASP A 681 18.41 1.94 -3.98
CA ASP A 681 19.56 2.39 -3.18
C ASP A 681 20.92 2.28 -3.90
N ASN A 682 20.94 2.67 -5.18
CA ASN A 682 22.18 2.68 -5.95
C ASN A 682 23.08 3.86 -5.62
N PHE A 683 24.39 3.66 -5.79
CA PHE A 683 25.41 4.66 -5.44
C PHE A 683 25.63 5.73 -6.51
N ASN A 684 25.34 5.41 -7.77
CA ASN A 684 25.48 6.29 -8.94
C ASN A 684 24.18 6.32 -9.76
N LYS A 685 23.94 7.43 -10.46
CA LYS A 685 22.89 7.48 -11.49
C LYS A 685 23.35 6.73 -12.75
N LEU A 686 22.38 6.43 -13.61
CA LEU A 686 22.65 5.91 -14.95
C LEU A 686 22.58 7.02 -16.00
N LYS A 687 23.24 6.78 -17.13
CA LYS A 687 23.10 7.52 -18.38
C LYS A 687 22.90 6.52 -19.51
N ILE A 688 22.25 6.95 -20.58
CA ILE A 688 22.07 6.13 -21.78
C ILE A 688 22.71 6.81 -22.99
N ARG A 689 23.21 5.99 -23.91
CA ARG A 689 23.70 6.44 -25.23
C ARG A 689 22.84 5.82 -26.31
N GLY A 690 22.29 6.66 -27.19
CA GLY A 690 21.54 6.24 -28.37
C GLY A 690 22.41 6.34 -29.62
N TYR A 691 22.38 5.29 -30.43
CA TYR A 691 23.16 5.14 -31.65
C TYR A 691 22.29 5.14 -32.89
N ASP A 692 22.78 5.69 -34.00
CA ASP A 692 22.17 5.54 -35.33
C ASP A 692 22.48 4.16 -35.95
N SER A 693 21.97 3.90 -37.16
CA SER A 693 22.23 2.65 -37.88
C SER A 693 23.69 2.46 -38.30
N ASN A 694 24.51 3.52 -38.27
CA ASN A 694 25.92 3.47 -38.61
C ASN A 694 26.81 3.27 -37.37
N GLY A 695 26.21 3.17 -36.17
CA GLY A 695 26.93 3.02 -34.90
C GLY A 695 27.45 4.33 -34.31
N ASN A 696 27.03 5.50 -34.80
CA ASN A 696 27.43 6.79 -34.22
C ASN A 696 26.54 7.17 -33.04
N VAL A 697 27.12 7.71 -31.97
CA VAL A 697 26.36 8.26 -30.83
C VAL A 697 25.63 9.54 -31.28
N VAL A 698 24.30 9.49 -31.32
CA VAL A 698 23.44 10.63 -31.71
C VAL A 698 22.78 11.31 -30.51
N VAL A 699 22.70 10.62 -29.36
CA VAL A 699 22.16 11.19 -28.13
C VAL A 699 22.81 10.57 -26.88
N GLU A 700 23.01 11.38 -25.85
CA GLU A 700 23.36 10.92 -24.49
C GLU A 700 22.34 11.57 -23.53
N LEU A 701 21.69 10.76 -22.68
CA LEU A 701 20.68 11.22 -21.72
C LEU A 701 21.02 10.75 -20.32
N ASN A 702 20.88 11.65 -19.34
CA ASN A 702 21.09 11.33 -17.93
C ASN A 702 19.79 10.95 -17.24
N GLN A 703 19.87 10.06 -16.26
CA GLN A 703 18.76 9.70 -15.40
C GLN A 703 18.19 10.96 -14.71
N LEU A 704 16.88 11.16 -14.85
CA LEU A 704 16.19 12.32 -14.29
C LEU A 704 16.10 12.25 -12.75
N ASN A 705 15.69 11.09 -12.24
CA ASN A 705 15.32 10.89 -10.83
C ASN A 705 16.53 10.67 -9.92
N ASP A 706 16.30 10.63 -8.61
CA ASP A 706 17.35 10.35 -7.63
C ASP A 706 17.97 8.97 -7.84
N LYS A 707 19.29 8.85 -7.61
CA LYS A 707 20.03 7.60 -7.78
C LYS A 707 19.55 6.42 -6.93
N SER A 708 18.90 6.70 -5.80
CA SER A 708 18.33 5.66 -4.92
C SER A 708 17.08 4.99 -5.50
N ARG A 709 16.47 5.56 -6.56
CA ARG A 709 15.28 4.99 -7.21
C ARG A 709 15.61 3.71 -7.96
N LYS A 710 14.74 2.70 -7.84
CA LYS A 710 14.77 1.46 -8.64
C LYS A 710 14.26 1.72 -10.06
N ASN A 711 13.10 2.34 -10.19
CA ASN A 711 12.52 2.71 -11.48
C ASN A 711 12.98 4.12 -11.86
N ILE A 712 13.51 4.27 -13.08
CA ILE A 712 14.16 5.50 -13.53
C ILE A 712 13.67 5.90 -14.92
N GLY A 713 13.74 7.20 -15.21
CA GLY A 713 13.26 7.75 -16.47
C GLY A 713 14.27 8.65 -17.18
N PHE A 714 14.11 8.73 -18.49
CA PHE A 714 14.86 9.56 -19.42
C PHE A 714 13.88 10.25 -20.37
N ARG A 715 14.14 11.51 -20.69
CA ARG A 715 13.38 12.30 -21.66
C ARG A 715 14.31 12.77 -22.78
N ASN A 716 13.99 12.41 -24.01
CA ASN A 716 14.72 12.83 -25.19
C ASN A 716 13.96 13.94 -25.93
N TYR A 717 14.56 15.12 -26.01
CA TYR A 717 14.03 16.22 -26.83
C TYR A 717 14.67 16.29 -28.23
N LYS A 718 15.73 15.51 -28.49
CA LYS A 718 16.37 15.45 -29.82
C LYS A 718 15.55 14.54 -30.74
N LYS A 719 15.03 15.11 -31.82
CA LYS A 719 14.29 14.37 -32.86
C LYS A 719 15.24 13.67 -33.84
N VAL A 720 16.01 12.72 -33.33
CA VAL A 720 16.97 11.91 -34.10
C VAL A 720 16.53 10.45 -34.11
N LYS A 721 16.81 9.74 -35.20
CA LYS A 721 16.55 8.30 -35.30
C LYS A 721 17.59 7.53 -34.49
N ILE A 722 17.13 6.60 -33.68
CA ILE A 722 17.94 5.75 -32.81
C ILE A 722 17.64 4.29 -33.16
N SER A 723 18.68 3.53 -33.46
CA SER A 723 18.62 2.10 -33.78
C SER A 723 18.98 1.23 -32.58
N LYS A 724 19.80 1.76 -31.66
CA LYS A 724 20.25 1.06 -30.46
C LYS A 724 20.40 2.00 -29.27
N VAL A 725 20.13 1.52 -28.06
CA VAL A 725 20.44 2.20 -26.80
C VAL A 725 21.31 1.32 -25.92
N GLU A 726 22.37 1.88 -25.33
CA GLU A 726 23.21 1.23 -24.31
C GLU A 726 23.13 1.98 -22.98
N VAL A 727 23.25 1.24 -21.87
CA VAL A 727 23.08 1.76 -20.51
C VAL A 727 24.40 1.80 -19.75
N PHE A 728 24.77 2.98 -19.27
CA PHE A 728 26.01 3.19 -18.52
C PHE A 728 25.75 3.81 -17.15
N THR A 729 26.70 3.70 -16.25
CA THR A 729 26.79 4.58 -15.09
C THR A 729 27.26 5.99 -15.51
N GLU A 730 27.08 7.00 -14.66
CA GLU A 730 27.59 8.36 -14.94
C GLU A 730 29.08 8.39 -15.30
N ASP A 731 29.89 7.55 -14.65
CA ASP A 731 31.32 7.34 -14.89
C ASP A 731 31.63 6.48 -16.13
N SER A 732 30.64 6.25 -17.00
CA SER A 732 30.76 5.51 -18.27
C SER A 732 31.12 4.04 -18.13
N GLN A 733 30.86 3.43 -16.97
CA GLN A 733 30.97 1.98 -16.82
C GLN A 733 29.70 1.33 -17.33
N GLU A 734 29.84 0.16 -17.92
CA GLU A 734 28.72 -0.68 -18.35
C GLU A 734 27.76 -0.94 -17.18
N ALA A 735 26.46 -0.76 -17.42
CA ALA A 735 25.42 -0.98 -16.42
C ALA A 735 24.30 -1.84 -17.00
N TYR A 736 23.64 -2.57 -16.11
CA TYR A 736 22.59 -3.52 -16.44
C TYR A 736 21.28 -3.16 -15.75
N VAL A 737 20.17 -3.46 -16.41
CA VAL A 737 18.80 -3.25 -15.93
C VAL A 737 17.97 -4.51 -16.16
N PHE A 738 16.87 -4.64 -15.42
CA PHE A 738 15.88 -5.66 -15.73
C PHE A 738 15.20 -5.34 -17.07
N PRO A 739 14.86 -6.35 -17.87
CA PRO A 739 14.12 -6.15 -19.11
C PRO A 739 12.63 -5.92 -18.80
N GLU A 740 12.33 -4.79 -18.17
CA GLU A 740 10.98 -4.27 -17.96
C GLU A 740 10.98 -2.80 -18.41
N ILE A 741 10.89 -2.62 -19.72
CA ILE A 741 11.14 -1.34 -20.39
C ILE A 741 9.83 -0.79 -20.91
N LEU A 742 9.52 0.45 -20.54
CA LEU A 742 8.42 1.21 -21.14
C LEU A 742 9.01 2.42 -21.87
N TYR A 743 8.69 2.57 -23.16
CA TYR A 743 9.19 3.69 -23.94
C TYR A 743 8.15 4.27 -24.90
N GLY A 744 8.35 5.54 -25.23
CA GLY A 744 7.50 6.29 -26.16
C GLY A 744 8.27 6.67 -27.42
N THR A 745 7.58 6.64 -28.57
CA THR A 745 8.09 7.16 -29.85
C THR A 745 7.16 8.22 -30.42
N THR A 746 7.68 9.14 -31.22
CA THR A 746 6.84 10.12 -31.94
C THR A 746 5.82 9.40 -32.82
N LEU A 747 4.57 9.84 -32.83
CA LEU A 747 3.55 9.33 -33.74
C LEU A 747 3.99 9.56 -35.19
N LYS A 748 3.78 8.53 -36.04
CA LYS A 748 4.03 8.64 -37.48
C LYS A 748 3.04 9.59 -38.15
#